data_AF-A0A419YCZ3-F1
#
_entry.id   AF-A0A419YCZ3-F1
#
_cell.length_a   1.000
_cell.length_b   1.000
_cell.length_c   1.000
_cell.angle_alpha   90.00
_cell.angle_beta   90.00
_cell.angle_gamma   90.00
#
_symmetry.space_group_name_H-M   'P 1'
#
loop_
_entity.id
_entity.type
_entity.pdbx_description
1 polymer ?
#
loop_
_entity_poly.entity_id
_entity_poly.type
_entity_poly.pdbx_seq_one_letter_code
_entity_poly.pdbx_strand_id
1 'polypeptide(L)'
;MTSAVVPPSLPEPPAGGTPVPSPSAARSVLSRSARAGSVVVASVLGLGVALCSPAAQAAPAPAANPAVTRAGIDPALTAGRGAPVDFREQEAERAATSGSVIAADRTAYTLAAEASGRSAVKLTPGQYVEFTLPEAANAITVRYSLPDAPNGGGTTAPLDVTVNGRNRQSLPMTSQFSWLYNQYPFTNDPNAGLLHPDWWITECGCVPAATTPAPSISTPFRPGHVYDEQRLMLGRTYKAGDKVRLTLPAGSTAQWAAIDLLDSQLVAAPHVELRAVNAVALGADPSGRRDSADAIDRAIALAKVLRLPVYLPPGVFQVNRHLVVDNVTVVGAGSWYTVLKGAQQTLATPAPDGSVHTGVGLYGKDAAQGGSHNVHLSGFAIEGDVRERIDTDQVNGVGGAFSDSSIERLYIHHTKVGIWLDGPMKNLTIADNQIADQIADGINFHTGVSDSTIRGNFVRNTGDDAIALWSEKTADARVVVDHNTVQSPTLANGIAVYGGTDTTVSNNLVADPVREGSGLHAGSRFGAEPFTGFLHFTDNTTVRAGTYELNWNIGLGAIWFEVLDRDIDADVRVTGDHYLDSTYNAIMAVAEWGVKDQYKLSRLAFKDVKVDGTGTSVLSARVAGSATFENVQARNVGAVGINNCGTFHFTPAGSEFSVTDLGGNSGGGTTGDWLAPWELPNTITCDDRPPVVPPPAPSAW
;
A
#
# COMPACT_ATOMS: atom_id res chain seq x y z
N MET A 1 -9.94 -5.00 -16.46
CA MET A 1 -10.15 -3.53 -16.42
C MET A 1 -10.01 -3.14 -14.96
N THR A 2 -8.80 -2.80 -14.54
CA THR A 2 -8.56 -2.22 -13.21
C THR A 2 -8.27 -0.74 -13.41
N SER A 3 -8.51 0.02 -12.36
CA SER A 3 -8.58 1.46 -12.38
C SER A 3 -7.24 2.08 -12.04
N ALA A 4 -6.42 2.35 -13.05
CA ALA A 4 -5.43 3.40 -12.89
C ALA A 4 -5.97 4.71 -13.46
N VAL A 5 -5.56 5.80 -12.81
CA VAL A 5 -5.83 7.17 -13.23
C VAL A 5 -5.30 7.38 -14.65
N VAL A 6 -6.18 7.25 -15.64
CA VAL A 6 -5.93 7.72 -17.01
C VAL A 6 -6.53 9.12 -17.10
N PRO A 7 -5.74 10.17 -17.40
CA PRO A 7 -6.31 11.50 -17.59
C PRO A 7 -7.16 11.52 -18.88
N PRO A 8 -8.37 12.08 -18.88
CA PRO A 8 -9.05 12.43 -20.12
C PRO A 8 -8.26 13.53 -20.83
N SER A 9 -8.17 13.41 -22.15
CA SER A 9 -7.55 14.39 -23.03
C SER A 9 -8.19 15.78 -22.87
N LEU A 10 -7.37 16.80 -22.62
CA LEU A 10 -7.81 18.19 -22.66
C LEU A 10 -8.25 18.57 -24.09
N PRO A 11 -9.37 19.30 -24.26
CA PRO A 11 -9.78 19.77 -25.57
C PRO A 11 -8.85 20.89 -26.08
N GLU A 12 -8.55 20.84 -27.38
CA GLU A 12 -7.76 21.86 -28.10
C GLU A 12 -8.32 23.28 -27.89
N PRO A 13 -7.46 24.31 -27.74
CA PRO A 13 -7.89 25.69 -27.81
C PRO A 13 -8.20 26.08 -29.27
N PRO A 14 -9.24 26.90 -29.52
CA PRO A 14 -9.53 27.37 -30.86
C PRO A 14 -8.44 28.34 -31.35
N ALA A 15 -8.02 28.15 -32.60
CA ALA A 15 -7.05 28.98 -33.29
C ALA A 15 -7.59 30.40 -33.58
N GLY A 16 -6.74 31.41 -33.39
CA GLY A 16 -6.89 32.71 -34.07
C GLY A 16 -6.46 33.94 -33.25
N GLY A 17 -5.26 34.45 -33.51
CA GLY A 17 -4.82 35.77 -33.05
C GLY A 17 -3.45 36.13 -33.61
N THR A 18 -3.42 37.03 -34.58
CA THR A 18 -2.23 37.53 -35.29
C THR A 18 -1.27 38.33 -34.38
N PRO A 19 0.05 38.34 -34.67
CA PRO A 19 1.04 38.99 -33.81
C PRO A 19 1.18 40.49 -34.11
N VAL A 20 1.32 41.31 -33.06
CA VAL A 20 1.71 42.72 -33.14
C VAL A 20 3.06 42.88 -32.41
N PRO A 21 4.04 43.61 -32.98
CA PRO A 21 5.44 43.52 -32.58
C PRO A 21 5.80 44.39 -31.37
N SER A 22 6.76 43.91 -30.59
CA SER A 22 7.49 44.72 -29.59
C SER A 22 8.59 45.56 -30.25
N PRO A 23 8.91 46.76 -29.73
CA PRO A 23 10.19 47.39 -29.98
C PRO A 23 11.15 47.26 -28.78
N SER A 24 12.32 46.71 -29.11
CA SER A 24 13.67 46.95 -28.58
C SER A 24 13.91 47.88 -27.38
N ALA A 25 14.81 47.43 -26.50
CA ALA A 25 15.96 48.23 -26.09
C ALA A 25 17.17 47.33 -25.74
N ALA A 26 18.35 47.78 -26.18
CA ALA A 26 19.62 47.07 -26.12
C ALA A 26 20.57 47.64 -25.06
N ARG A 27 21.40 46.74 -24.50
CA ARG A 27 22.83 46.84 -24.10
C ARG A 27 23.34 48.04 -23.26
N SER A 28 23.98 47.71 -22.13
CA SER A 28 25.44 47.88 -21.86
C SER A 28 25.76 47.29 -20.45
N VAL A 29 26.59 46.25 -20.26
CA VAL A 29 28.07 46.07 -20.17
C VAL A 29 28.81 46.91 -19.12
N LEU A 30 29.64 46.21 -18.33
CA LEU A 30 30.77 46.60 -17.44
C LEU A 30 30.41 46.69 -15.93
N SER A 31 31.16 46.17 -14.96
CA SER A 31 32.48 45.51 -14.95
C SER A 31 32.76 44.77 -13.63
N ARG A 32 33.65 43.78 -13.76
CA ARG A 32 34.50 43.06 -12.79
C ARG A 32 34.70 43.66 -11.38
N SER A 33 34.76 42.78 -10.38
CA SER A 33 35.99 42.63 -9.57
C SER A 33 35.98 41.34 -8.75
N ALA A 34 37.01 40.53 -8.99
CA ALA A 34 37.40 39.38 -8.19
C ALA A 34 38.19 39.85 -6.97
N ARG A 35 38.03 39.18 -5.83
CA ARG A 35 39.09 39.06 -4.82
C ARG A 35 39.08 37.66 -4.19
N ALA A 36 40.08 36.89 -4.58
CA ALA A 36 40.64 35.82 -3.79
C ALA A 36 41.39 36.41 -2.59
N GLY A 37 41.35 35.71 -1.45
CA GLY A 37 42.11 36.04 -0.26
C GLY A 37 42.40 34.78 0.55
N SER A 38 43.54 34.14 0.25
CA SER A 38 44.17 33.11 1.08
C SER A 38 45.12 33.79 2.07
N VAL A 39 45.02 33.52 3.37
CA VAL A 39 46.09 33.78 4.36
C VAL A 39 46.01 32.72 5.47
N VAL A 40 46.88 31.70 5.44
CA VAL A 40 48.08 31.47 6.27
C VAL A 40 47.81 30.68 7.56
N VAL A 41 48.48 29.52 7.59
CA VAL A 41 48.68 28.56 8.67
C VAL A 41 49.54 29.18 9.78
N ALA A 42 49.15 28.98 11.04
CA ALA A 42 50.03 29.13 12.19
C ALA A 42 50.04 27.84 13.01
N SER A 43 51.15 27.11 12.91
CA SER A 43 51.48 25.89 13.64
C SER A 43 51.95 26.26 15.06
N VAL A 44 51.33 25.68 16.09
CA VAL A 44 51.92 25.65 17.44
C VAL A 44 52.22 24.20 17.79
N LEU A 45 53.51 23.87 17.84
CA LEU A 45 54.02 22.64 18.44
C LEU A 45 53.85 22.73 19.96
N GLY A 46 53.00 21.86 20.52
CA GLY A 46 53.00 21.51 21.94
C GLY A 46 53.44 20.06 22.09
N LEU A 47 54.68 19.83 22.53
CA LEU A 47 55.15 18.54 23.02
C LEU A 47 54.42 18.22 24.35
N GLY A 48 53.43 17.33 24.30
CA GLY A 48 52.81 16.74 25.47
C GLY A 48 52.97 15.22 25.42
N VAL A 49 53.78 14.66 26.31
CA VAL A 49 53.95 13.21 26.50
C VAL A 49 52.61 12.66 27.01
N ALA A 50 51.84 11.99 26.15
CA ALA A 50 50.63 11.28 26.54
C ALA A 50 50.88 9.77 26.50
N LEU A 51 50.81 9.16 27.68
CA LEU A 51 50.89 7.72 27.91
C LEU A 51 49.86 6.98 27.05
N CYS A 52 50.31 6.03 26.22
CA CYS A 52 49.44 5.08 25.55
C CYS A 52 48.67 4.26 26.60
N SER A 53 47.40 4.59 26.81
CA SER A 53 46.44 3.66 27.41
C SER A 53 45.84 2.82 26.28
N PRO A 54 45.70 1.49 26.43
CA PRO A 54 45.01 0.68 25.44
C PRO A 54 43.58 1.19 25.30
N ALA A 55 43.13 1.38 24.05
CA ALA A 55 41.75 1.72 23.76
C ALA A 55 40.85 0.67 24.41
N ALA A 56 40.13 1.06 25.46
CA ALA A 56 39.09 0.23 26.03
C ALA A 56 38.07 0.00 24.91
N GLN A 57 37.92 -1.25 24.44
CA GLN A 57 36.71 -1.65 23.73
C GLN A 57 35.53 -1.23 24.60
N ALA A 58 34.71 -0.31 24.09
CA ALA A 58 33.43 0.00 24.71
C ALA A 58 32.66 -1.32 24.84
N ALA A 59 32.29 -1.67 26.06
CA ALA A 59 31.39 -2.79 26.30
C ALA A 59 30.09 -2.54 25.51
N PRO A 60 29.48 -3.56 24.90
CA PRO A 60 28.22 -3.38 24.21
C PRO A 60 27.20 -2.81 25.19
N ALA A 61 26.51 -1.75 24.78
CA ALA A 61 25.41 -1.17 25.54
C ALA A 61 24.42 -2.30 25.94
N PRO A 62 23.82 -2.26 27.14
CA PRO A 62 22.80 -3.23 27.50
C PRO A 62 21.71 -3.23 26.43
N ALA A 63 21.32 -4.43 25.98
CA ALA A 63 20.35 -4.59 24.90
C ALA A 63 19.07 -3.82 25.28
N ALA A 64 18.77 -2.77 24.51
CA ALA A 64 17.46 -2.15 24.55
C ALA A 64 16.40 -3.25 24.34
N ASN A 65 15.28 -3.16 25.05
CA ASN A 65 14.16 -4.06 24.79
C ASN A 65 13.85 -4.03 23.29
N PRO A 66 13.62 -5.19 22.64
CA PRO A 66 13.33 -5.23 21.21
C PRO A 66 12.09 -4.36 20.93
N ALA A 67 12.27 -3.35 20.07
CA ALA A 67 11.21 -2.40 19.74
C ALA A 67 10.24 -3.07 18.75
N VAL A 68 9.13 -3.58 19.28
CA VAL A 68 8.03 -4.09 18.45
C VAL A 68 7.24 -2.93 17.89
N THR A 69 6.93 -2.99 16.60
CA THR A 69 6.09 -2.02 15.90
C THR A 69 4.77 -2.65 15.42
N ARG A 70 3.83 -1.78 15.05
CA ARG A 70 2.68 -2.11 14.23
C ARG A 70 2.64 -1.11 13.09
N ALA A 71 3.00 -1.55 11.89
CA ALA A 71 3.13 -0.70 10.73
C ALA A 71 4.10 0.48 10.97
N GLY A 72 5.32 0.20 11.45
CA GLY A 72 6.36 1.21 11.64
C GLY A 72 6.17 2.18 12.81
N ILE A 73 5.15 2.00 13.66
CA ILE A 73 4.88 2.88 14.81
C ILE A 73 4.67 2.11 16.11
N ASP A 74 4.77 2.82 17.24
CA ASP A 74 4.49 2.28 18.58
C ASP A 74 3.06 1.70 18.65
N PRO A 75 2.89 0.41 19.00
CA PRO A 75 1.57 -0.22 19.12
C PRO A 75 0.60 0.50 20.07
N ALA A 76 1.09 1.28 21.03
CA ALA A 76 0.23 2.06 21.93
C ALA A 76 -0.55 3.16 21.19
N LEU A 77 -0.03 3.66 20.06
CA LEU A 77 -0.68 4.71 19.26
C LEU A 77 -1.79 4.16 18.35
N THR A 78 -1.84 2.84 18.18
CA THR A 78 -2.78 2.13 17.31
C THR A 78 -3.64 1.14 18.09
N ALA A 79 -3.73 1.30 19.41
CA ALA A 79 -4.46 0.40 20.29
C ALA A 79 -5.94 0.27 19.86
N GLY A 80 -6.42 -0.96 19.72
CA GLY A 80 -7.77 -1.26 19.25
C GLY A 80 -7.98 -1.11 17.74
N ARG A 81 -6.92 -0.84 16.98
CA ARG A 81 -6.96 -0.69 15.52
C ARG A 81 -6.13 -1.76 14.83
N GLY A 82 -6.50 -2.08 13.60
CA GLY A 82 -5.77 -3.01 12.76
C GLY A 82 -6.09 -4.49 13.02
N ALA A 83 -5.47 -5.33 12.21
CA ALA A 83 -5.62 -6.77 12.27
C ALA A 83 -4.97 -7.39 13.51
N PRO A 84 -5.63 -8.38 14.14
CA PRO A 84 -5.04 -9.16 15.22
C PRO A 84 -4.01 -10.15 14.65
N VAL A 85 -2.81 -9.67 14.34
CA VAL A 85 -1.72 -10.52 13.81
C VAL A 85 -0.94 -11.23 14.93
N ASP A 86 -0.54 -12.46 14.67
CA ASP A 86 0.18 -13.33 15.61
C ASP A 86 1.71 -13.24 15.50
N PHE A 87 2.21 -12.38 14.62
CA PHE A 87 3.63 -12.03 14.54
C PHE A 87 3.97 -10.73 15.29
N ARG A 88 5.28 -10.53 15.50
CA ARG A 88 5.88 -9.31 16.04
C ARG A 88 6.80 -8.71 15.00
N GLU A 89 6.44 -7.52 14.55
CA GLU A 89 7.17 -6.72 13.57
C GLU A 89 8.31 -5.96 14.27
N GLN A 90 9.48 -5.92 13.64
CA GLN A 90 10.63 -5.11 14.05
C GLN A 90 11.25 -4.46 12.81
N GLU A 91 11.39 -3.13 12.84
CA GLU A 91 12.02 -2.36 11.76
C GLU A 91 13.55 -2.52 11.78
N ALA A 92 14.15 -2.72 10.61
CA ALA A 92 15.58 -3.02 10.48
C ALA A 92 16.45 -1.83 10.90
N GLU A 93 16.04 -0.60 10.64
CA GLU A 93 16.79 0.62 11.02
C GLU A 93 16.89 0.82 12.53
N ARG A 94 16.07 0.10 13.31
CA ARG A 94 16.12 0.07 14.78
C ARG A 94 16.94 -1.10 15.33
N ALA A 95 17.38 -2.02 14.48
CA ALA A 95 18.15 -3.19 14.85
C ALA A 95 19.67 -2.93 14.80
N ALA A 96 20.45 -3.78 15.48
CA ALA A 96 21.90 -3.67 15.43
C ALA A 96 22.41 -4.07 14.04
N THR A 97 23.22 -3.23 13.39
CA THR A 97 23.66 -3.46 12.01
C THR A 97 25.11 -3.09 11.78
N SER A 98 25.76 -3.80 10.86
CA SER A 98 27.03 -3.38 10.26
C SER A 98 26.87 -2.78 8.87
N GLY A 99 25.64 -2.74 8.34
CA GLY A 99 25.26 -2.05 7.12
C GLY A 99 25.05 -0.55 7.34
N SER A 100 24.44 0.10 6.37
CA SER A 100 24.10 1.52 6.44
C SER A 100 22.58 1.71 6.50
N VAL A 101 22.10 2.49 7.46
CA VAL A 101 20.70 2.92 7.53
C VAL A 101 20.43 3.89 6.37
N ILE A 102 19.38 3.59 5.59
CA ILE A 102 18.83 4.48 4.57
C ILE A 102 17.99 5.52 5.30
N ALA A 103 18.32 6.80 5.15
CA ALA A 103 17.58 7.88 5.80
C ALA A 103 16.11 7.89 5.37
N ALA A 104 15.23 8.30 6.28
CA ALA A 104 13.81 8.36 6.00
C ALA A 104 13.48 9.37 4.89
N ASP A 105 12.70 8.96 3.90
CA ASP A 105 12.26 9.80 2.78
C ASP A 105 10.89 9.33 2.27
N ARG A 106 10.06 10.28 1.82
CA ARG A 106 8.72 10.02 1.26
C ARG A 106 8.63 10.33 -0.23
N THR A 107 9.75 10.72 -0.84
CA THR A 107 9.83 10.98 -2.28
C THR A 107 9.53 9.69 -3.04
N ALA A 108 8.47 9.71 -3.86
CA ALA A 108 8.08 8.58 -4.69
C ALA A 108 9.27 8.04 -5.51
N TYR A 109 9.24 6.74 -5.81
CA TYR A 109 10.27 6.05 -6.59
C TYR A 109 11.65 5.93 -5.90
N THR A 110 11.70 6.08 -4.58
CA THR A 110 12.89 5.83 -3.77
C THR A 110 12.72 4.56 -2.93
N LEU A 111 13.84 3.86 -2.64
CA LEU A 111 13.84 2.72 -1.72
C LEU A 111 13.29 3.09 -0.34
N ALA A 112 13.55 4.30 0.12
CA ALA A 112 13.09 4.76 1.43
C ALA A 112 11.56 4.95 1.44
N ALA A 113 10.98 5.54 0.40
CA ALA A 113 9.54 5.80 0.37
C ALA A 113 8.70 4.52 0.42
N GLU A 114 9.15 3.42 -0.18
CA GLU A 114 8.42 2.14 -0.14
C GLU A 114 8.74 1.28 1.09
N ALA A 115 9.70 1.68 1.92
CA ALA A 115 10.03 0.99 3.17
C ALA A 115 8.97 1.27 4.26
N SER A 116 8.75 0.29 5.14
CA SER A 116 7.97 0.50 6.37
C SER A 116 8.65 1.57 7.22
N GLY A 117 7.88 2.50 7.79
CA GLY A 117 8.47 3.61 8.54
C GLY A 117 9.35 4.55 7.70
N ARG A 118 9.39 4.35 6.38
CA ARG A 118 10.15 5.09 5.38
C ARG A 118 11.66 4.92 5.44
N SER A 119 12.18 3.93 6.16
CA SER A 119 13.61 3.70 6.34
C SER A 119 13.92 2.20 6.28
N ALA A 120 15.17 1.85 5.95
CA ALA A 120 15.60 0.46 5.85
C ALA A 120 17.11 0.37 6.10
N VAL A 121 17.65 -0.84 6.18
CA VAL A 121 19.10 -1.08 6.29
C VAL A 121 19.64 -1.65 4.99
N LYS A 122 20.57 -0.93 4.35
CA LYS A 122 21.31 -1.44 3.20
C LYS A 122 22.52 -2.26 3.64
N LEU A 123 22.57 -3.49 3.18
CA LEU A 123 23.67 -4.44 3.34
C LEU A 123 24.45 -4.57 2.04
N THR A 124 25.78 -4.55 2.14
CA THR A 124 26.70 -5.03 1.11
C THR A 124 27.29 -6.38 1.54
N PRO A 125 27.91 -7.17 0.63
CA PRO A 125 28.42 -8.49 0.96
C PRO A 125 29.29 -8.51 2.23
N GLY A 126 28.95 -9.39 3.17
CA GLY A 126 29.60 -9.54 4.48
C GLY A 126 28.97 -8.71 5.61
N GLN A 127 28.03 -7.81 5.31
CA GLN A 127 27.31 -7.03 6.32
C GLN A 127 26.03 -7.73 6.80
N TYR A 128 25.58 -7.34 7.99
CA TYR A 128 24.40 -7.92 8.61
C TYR A 128 23.52 -6.89 9.31
N VAL A 129 22.28 -7.29 9.57
CA VAL A 129 21.37 -6.72 10.57
C VAL A 129 20.96 -7.82 11.55
N GLU A 130 20.87 -7.50 12.84
CA GLU A 130 20.65 -8.44 13.94
C GLU A 130 19.50 -7.98 14.83
N PHE A 131 18.41 -8.75 14.80
CA PHE A 131 17.20 -8.56 15.57
C PHE A 131 17.26 -9.35 16.87
N THR A 132 16.57 -8.86 17.91
CA THR A 132 16.37 -9.59 19.16
C THR A 132 14.93 -10.06 19.23
N LEU A 133 14.67 -11.34 19.48
CA LEU A 133 13.30 -11.83 19.53
C LEU A 133 12.55 -11.25 20.74
N PRO A 134 11.37 -10.62 20.57
CA PRO A 134 10.57 -10.10 21.67
C PRO A 134 9.86 -11.20 22.45
N GLU A 135 9.54 -12.31 21.79
CA GLU A 135 8.85 -13.47 22.37
C GLU A 135 9.37 -14.77 21.73
N ALA A 136 8.78 -15.92 22.10
CA ALA A 136 9.15 -17.17 21.47
C ALA A 136 8.74 -17.17 19.99
N ALA A 137 9.62 -17.67 19.12
CA ALA A 137 9.35 -17.75 17.68
C ALA A 137 10.02 -18.99 17.06
N ASN A 138 9.39 -19.56 16.04
CA ASN A 138 9.94 -20.66 15.24
C ASN A 138 9.91 -20.38 13.74
N ALA A 139 9.40 -19.20 13.33
CA ALA A 139 9.40 -18.75 11.95
C ALA A 139 9.64 -17.23 11.88
N ILE A 140 10.13 -16.79 10.73
CA ILE A 140 10.31 -15.38 10.40
C ILE A 140 9.78 -15.07 9.00
N THR A 141 9.31 -13.85 8.78
CA THR A 141 9.13 -13.23 7.46
C THR A 141 10.08 -12.04 7.37
N VAL A 142 10.80 -11.93 6.27
CA VAL A 142 11.73 -10.81 6.02
C VAL A 142 11.23 -10.03 4.82
N ARG A 143 11.00 -8.72 4.98
CA ARG A 143 10.77 -7.82 3.84
C ARG A 143 12.10 -7.22 3.41
N TYR A 144 12.41 -7.32 2.12
CA TYR A 144 13.70 -6.98 1.56
C TYR A 144 13.57 -6.41 0.16
N SER A 145 14.66 -5.82 -0.34
CA SER A 145 14.82 -5.44 -1.74
C SER A 145 16.19 -5.86 -2.25
N LEU A 146 16.22 -6.31 -3.50
CA LEU A 146 17.43 -6.59 -4.27
C LEU A 146 17.46 -5.71 -5.53
N PRO A 147 18.65 -5.35 -6.05
CA PRO A 147 18.73 -4.71 -7.35
C PRO A 147 18.15 -5.62 -8.44
N ASP A 148 17.41 -5.01 -9.36
CA ASP A 148 16.95 -5.68 -10.57
C ASP A 148 18.10 -5.99 -11.52
N ALA A 149 17.85 -6.88 -12.48
CA ALA A 149 18.76 -7.12 -13.58
C ALA A 149 18.75 -5.94 -14.57
N PRO A 150 19.86 -5.66 -15.29
CA PRO A 150 19.95 -4.49 -16.19
C PRO A 150 18.87 -4.42 -17.29
N ASN A 151 18.27 -5.54 -17.67
CA ASN A 151 17.22 -5.64 -18.67
C ASN A 151 15.89 -6.12 -18.07
N GLY A 152 15.70 -5.99 -16.76
CA GLY A 152 14.55 -6.53 -16.05
C GLY A 152 14.59 -8.04 -15.86
N GLY A 153 13.52 -8.59 -15.31
CA GLY A 153 13.37 -10.03 -15.08
C GLY A 153 14.03 -10.56 -13.80
N GLY A 154 14.54 -9.67 -12.96
CA GLY A 154 14.96 -9.97 -11.59
C GLY A 154 16.34 -10.61 -11.42
N THR A 155 16.84 -10.53 -10.19
CA THR A 155 18.03 -11.26 -9.73
C THR A 155 17.67 -12.19 -8.58
N THR A 156 18.63 -13.01 -8.15
CA THR A 156 18.50 -13.85 -6.94
C THR A 156 19.75 -13.73 -6.09
N ALA A 157 19.59 -13.83 -4.77
CA ALA A 157 20.70 -13.92 -3.83
C ALA A 157 20.30 -14.65 -2.55
N PRO A 158 21.21 -15.37 -1.88
CA PRO A 158 20.95 -15.91 -0.55
C PRO A 158 21.11 -14.83 0.52
N LEU A 159 20.27 -14.90 1.55
CA LEU A 159 20.46 -14.23 2.84
C LEU A 159 20.75 -15.30 3.89
N ASP A 160 21.90 -15.21 4.56
CA ASP A 160 22.21 -16.12 5.66
C ASP A 160 21.41 -15.72 6.90
N VAL A 161 20.65 -16.66 7.43
CA VAL A 161 19.93 -16.52 8.69
C VAL A 161 20.62 -17.37 9.75
N THR A 162 21.04 -16.73 10.84
CA THR A 162 21.57 -17.43 12.01
C THR A 162 20.85 -17.00 13.27
N VAL A 163 20.74 -17.91 14.24
CA VAL A 163 20.22 -17.57 15.57
C VAL A 163 21.28 -17.79 16.62
N ASN A 164 21.61 -16.74 17.39
CA ASN A 164 22.71 -16.71 18.34
C ASN A 164 24.06 -17.12 17.70
N GLY A 165 24.29 -16.74 16.44
CA GLY A 165 25.49 -17.09 15.67
C GLY A 165 25.61 -18.57 15.30
N ARG A 166 24.54 -19.36 15.42
CA ARG A 166 24.48 -20.79 15.11
C ARG A 166 23.34 -21.08 14.13
N ASN A 167 23.25 -22.34 13.68
CA ASN A 167 22.16 -22.86 12.83
C ASN A 167 21.95 -22.04 11.56
N ARG A 168 23.02 -21.84 10.78
CA ARG A 168 22.96 -21.12 9.52
C ARG A 168 21.98 -21.79 8.57
N GLN A 169 20.90 -21.08 8.25
CA GLN A 169 19.96 -21.39 7.17
C GLN A 169 20.13 -20.35 6.06
N SER A 170 19.71 -20.69 4.85
CA SER A 170 19.68 -19.77 3.71
C SER A 170 18.24 -19.40 3.42
N LEU A 171 17.93 -18.11 3.43
CA LEU A 171 16.68 -17.56 2.92
C LEU A 171 16.91 -17.12 1.46
N PRO A 172 16.27 -17.75 0.47
CA PRO A 172 16.42 -17.36 -0.93
C PRO A 172 15.67 -16.05 -1.18
N MET A 173 16.38 -15.02 -1.64
CA MET A 173 15.80 -13.74 -2.04
C MET A 173 15.78 -13.63 -3.56
N THR A 174 14.78 -12.92 -4.10
CA THR A 174 14.67 -12.59 -5.52
C THR A 174 14.10 -11.20 -5.72
N SER A 175 14.34 -10.60 -6.90
CA SER A 175 13.64 -9.39 -7.34
C SER A 175 12.73 -9.65 -8.55
N GLN A 176 12.38 -10.91 -8.84
CA GLN A 176 11.55 -11.29 -9.99
C GLN A 176 10.10 -10.80 -9.91
N PHE A 177 9.62 -10.56 -8.69
CA PHE A 177 8.27 -10.10 -8.39
C PHE A 177 8.25 -8.63 -7.94
N SER A 178 9.43 -7.99 -7.95
CA SER A 178 9.62 -6.57 -7.65
C SER A 178 9.97 -5.81 -8.93
N TRP A 179 10.06 -4.50 -8.80
CA TRP A 179 10.44 -3.56 -9.85
C TRP A 179 9.45 -3.49 -11.00
N LEU A 180 8.55 -2.52 -10.89
CA LEU A 180 7.73 -2.03 -11.98
C LEU A 180 8.27 -0.66 -12.42
N TYR A 181 8.22 -0.40 -13.70
CA TYR A 181 8.72 0.83 -14.31
C TYR A 181 7.64 1.50 -15.15
N ASN A 182 7.85 2.78 -15.45
CA ASN A 182 7.12 3.57 -16.44
C ASN A 182 5.68 3.94 -16.03
N GLN A 183 4.90 4.45 -16.99
CA GLN A 183 3.49 4.80 -16.81
C GLN A 183 2.65 3.52 -16.70
N TYR A 184 1.49 3.59 -16.03
CA TYR A 184 0.51 2.51 -16.03
C TYR A 184 0.19 2.06 -17.49
N PRO A 185 0.05 0.75 -17.79
CA PRO A 185 -0.02 -0.41 -16.89
C PRO A 185 1.31 -0.91 -16.32
N PHE A 186 2.35 -0.08 -16.41
CA PHE A 186 3.72 -0.38 -15.99
C PHE A 186 4.36 -1.45 -16.87
N THR A 187 5.66 -1.57 -16.77
CA THR A 187 6.45 -2.58 -17.47
C THR A 187 7.54 -3.11 -16.56
N ASN A 188 7.98 -4.34 -16.80
CA ASN A 188 9.15 -4.93 -16.15
C ASN A 188 10.46 -4.68 -16.93
N ASP A 189 10.44 -3.88 -18.01
CA ASP A 189 11.63 -3.46 -18.74
C ASP A 189 12.16 -2.10 -18.23
N PRO A 190 13.29 -2.06 -17.50
CA PRO A 190 13.88 -0.81 -17.01
C PRO A 190 14.36 0.11 -18.14
N ASN A 191 14.52 -0.39 -19.36
CA ASN A 191 15.00 0.37 -20.52
C ASN A 191 13.87 0.83 -21.45
N ALA A 192 12.62 0.54 -21.11
CA ALA A 192 11.48 0.96 -21.92
C ALA A 192 11.44 2.48 -22.06
N GLY A 193 11.19 2.95 -23.30
CA GLY A 193 10.75 4.32 -23.53
C GLY A 193 9.36 4.55 -22.92
N LEU A 194 8.90 5.80 -22.86
CA LEU A 194 7.55 6.12 -22.36
C LEU A 194 6.49 5.23 -23.02
N LEU A 195 5.68 4.55 -22.21
CA LEU A 195 4.58 3.72 -22.74
C LEU A 195 3.48 4.58 -23.37
N HIS A 196 3.27 5.76 -22.79
CA HIS A 196 2.27 6.75 -23.20
C HIS A 196 2.93 8.13 -23.39
N PRO A 197 3.68 8.34 -24.49
CA PRO A 197 4.31 9.64 -24.77
C PRO A 197 3.30 10.75 -25.08
N ASP A 198 2.04 10.39 -25.32
CA ASP A 198 0.89 11.25 -25.54
C ASP A 198 0.17 11.66 -24.24
N TRP A 199 0.59 11.14 -23.08
CA TRP A 199 0.07 11.57 -21.79
C TRP A 199 0.87 12.73 -21.22
N TRP A 200 0.20 13.55 -20.42
CA TRP A 200 0.89 14.57 -19.63
C TRP A 200 1.73 13.88 -18.55
N ILE A 201 2.95 14.35 -18.33
CA ILE A 201 3.82 13.88 -17.24
C ILE A 201 4.39 15.04 -16.44
N THR A 202 4.46 14.84 -15.12
CA THR A 202 4.95 15.82 -14.14
C THR A 202 6.40 16.23 -14.39
N GLU A 203 7.22 15.30 -14.86
CA GLU A 203 8.67 15.47 -15.02
C GLU A 203 9.04 16.53 -16.06
N CYS A 204 8.20 16.73 -17.08
CA CYS A 204 8.34 17.85 -18.02
C CYS A 204 7.25 18.91 -17.87
N GLY A 205 6.22 18.67 -17.05
CA GLY A 205 5.03 19.51 -16.98
C GLY A 205 4.31 19.63 -18.33
N CYS A 206 4.41 18.59 -19.17
CA CYS A 206 4.08 18.66 -20.58
C CYS A 206 3.54 17.32 -21.10
N VAL A 207 2.96 17.32 -22.29
CA VAL A 207 2.73 16.10 -23.09
C VAL A 207 3.96 15.90 -23.98
N PRO A 208 4.80 14.88 -23.75
CA PRO A 208 6.07 14.71 -24.47
C PRO A 208 5.93 14.70 -26.00
N ALA A 209 4.96 13.97 -26.53
CA ALA A 209 4.71 13.86 -27.98
C ALA A 209 4.22 15.19 -28.61
N ALA A 210 3.70 16.12 -27.80
CA ALA A 210 3.22 17.43 -28.26
C ALA A 210 4.24 18.57 -28.00
N THR A 211 5.41 18.27 -27.43
CA THR A 211 6.41 19.28 -27.03
C THR A 211 7.60 19.26 -28.00
N THR A 212 8.06 20.45 -28.45
CA THR A 212 9.21 20.58 -29.36
C THR A 212 10.29 21.51 -28.78
N PRO A 213 11.56 21.04 -28.63
CA PRO A 213 12.00 19.67 -28.85
C PRO A 213 11.36 18.69 -27.84
N ALA A 214 11.17 17.43 -28.24
CA ALA A 214 10.65 16.41 -27.33
C ALA A 214 11.57 16.26 -26.11
N PRO A 215 11.02 16.18 -24.88
CA PRO A 215 11.84 16.02 -23.69
C PRO A 215 12.55 14.66 -23.71
N SER A 216 13.77 14.62 -23.20
CA SER A 216 14.49 13.37 -22.93
C SER A 216 14.16 12.92 -21.51
N ILE A 217 13.59 11.72 -21.38
CA ILE A 217 13.28 11.10 -20.09
C ILE A 217 14.33 10.02 -19.81
N SER A 218 14.94 10.07 -18.63
CA SER A 218 15.96 9.10 -18.21
C SER A 218 15.32 7.76 -17.84
N THR A 219 15.97 6.67 -18.25
CA THR A 219 15.66 5.32 -17.81
C THR A 219 16.60 4.89 -16.66
N PRO A 220 16.15 4.04 -15.71
CA PRO A 220 14.76 3.60 -15.53
C PRO A 220 13.84 4.76 -15.14
N PHE A 221 12.65 4.80 -15.72
CA PHE A 221 11.65 5.83 -15.46
C PHE A 221 10.63 5.32 -14.44
N ARG A 222 10.38 6.09 -13.36
CA ARG A 222 9.40 5.77 -12.30
C ARG A 222 9.51 4.34 -11.73
N PRO A 223 10.70 3.89 -11.26
CA PRO A 223 10.83 2.58 -10.61
C PRO A 223 10.01 2.52 -9.32
N GLY A 224 9.17 1.51 -9.16
CA GLY A 224 8.38 1.27 -7.96
C GLY A 224 8.16 -0.22 -7.70
N HIS A 225 7.40 -0.55 -6.66
CA HIS A 225 7.18 -1.94 -6.22
C HIS A 225 8.50 -2.67 -5.93
N VAL A 226 9.40 -2.01 -5.21
CA VAL A 226 10.83 -2.38 -5.13
C VAL A 226 11.16 -3.39 -4.04
N TYR A 227 10.21 -3.66 -3.13
CA TYR A 227 10.35 -4.65 -2.06
C TYR A 227 9.57 -5.93 -2.38
N ASP A 228 9.94 -6.99 -1.67
CA ASP A 228 9.31 -8.31 -1.65
C ASP A 228 9.45 -8.89 -0.23
N GLU A 229 8.63 -9.88 0.13
CA GLU A 229 8.77 -10.61 1.39
C GLU A 229 9.01 -12.11 1.22
N GLN A 230 9.80 -12.68 2.13
CA GLN A 230 10.10 -14.12 2.12
C GLN A 230 10.00 -14.72 3.52
N ARG A 231 9.26 -15.82 3.60
CA ARG A 231 9.02 -16.61 4.82
C ARG A 231 10.08 -17.70 5.01
N LEU A 232 10.47 -17.95 6.26
CA LEU A 232 11.41 -19.02 6.65
C LEU A 232 11.05 -19.65 8.01
N MET A 233 10.93 -20.98 8.03
CA MET A 233 10.89 -21.77 9.27
C MET A 233 12.30 -21.94 9.86
N LEU A 234 12.46 -21.62 11.14
CA LEU A 234 13.75 -21.69 11.86
C LEU A 234 14.14 -23.10 12.33
N GLY A 235 13.27 -24.10 12.08
CA GLY A 235 13.48 -25.51 12.39
C GLY A 235 13.34 -25.91 13.87
N ARG A 236 13.19 -24.94 14.77
CA ARG A 236 12.86 -25.13 16.19
C ARG A 236 12.33 -23.83 16.80
N THR A 237 11.73 -23.92 17.98
CA THR A 237 11.33 -22.75 18.76
C THR A 237 12.51 -22.14 19.52
N TYR A 238 12.72 -20.85 19.30
CA TYR A 238 13.64 -19.98 20.02
C TYR A 238 12.85 -19.14 21.04
N LYS A 239 13.55 -18.54 21.99
CA LYS A 239 12.94 -17.79 23.10
C LYS A 239 13.17 -16.28 22.93
N ALA A 240 12.40 -15.49 23.68
CA ALA A 240 12.66 -14.07 23.85
C ALA A 240 14.13 -13.82 24.23
N GLY A 241 14.74 -12.81 23.61
CA GLY A 241 16.14 -12.44 23.79
C GLY A 241 17.13 -13.19 22.89
N ASP A 242 16.73 -14.27 22.23
CA ASP A 242 17.57 -14.90 21.20
C ASP A 242 17.74 -13.94 20.01
N LYS A 243 18.92 -13.96 19.38
CA LYS A 243 19.29 -13.01 18.33
C LYS A 243 19.20 -13.63 16.95
N VAL A 244 18.34 -13.09 16.08
CA VAL A 244 18.23 -13.47 14.67
C VAL A 244 19.06 -12.52 13.84
N ARG A 245 20.12 -13.03 13.21
CA ARG A 245 21.00 -12.24 12.34
C ARG A 245 20.77 -12.61 10.89
N LEU A 246 20.50 -11.60 10.08
CA LEU A 246 20.39 -11.65 8.63
C LEU A 246 21.68 -11.09 8.02
N THR A 247 22.43 -11.91 7.28
CA THR A 247 23.72 -11.52 6.70
C THR A 247 23.68 -11.69 5.20
N LEU A 248 24.01 -10.64 4.44
CA LEU A 248 24.29 -10.79 3.01
C LEU A 248 25.66 -11.49 2.90
N PRO A 249 25.79 -12.71 2.34
CA PRO A 249 27.04 -13.45 2.39
C PRO A 249 28.17 -12.71 1.67
N ALA A 250 29.41 -12.83 2.17
CA ALA A 250 30.57 -12.15 1.57
C ALA A 250 30.84 -12.56 0.11
N GLY A 251 30.42 -13.76 -0.29
CA GLY A 251 30.48 -14.25 -1.67
C GLY A 251 29.20 -14.03 -2.47
N SER A 252 28.26 -13.21 -2.00
CA SER A 252 27.01 -12.91 -2.71
C SER A 252 27.31 -12.20 -4.04
N THR A 253 26.54 -12.54 -5.07
CA THR A 253 26.56 -11.85 -6.37
C THR A 253 25.71 -10.58 -6.37
N ALA A 254 24.79 -10.42 -5.41
CA ALA A 254 24.04 -9.18 -5.25
C ALA A 254 24.96 -8.06 -4.75
N GLN A 255 24.92 -6.92 -5.43
CA GLN A 255 25.71 -5.74 -5.06
C GLN A 255 25.30 -5.18 -3.69
N TRP A 256 24.01 -5.28 -3.38
CA TRP A 256 23.43 -4.90 -2.11
C TRP A 256 22.12 -5.65 -1.88
N ALA A 257 21.66 -5.66 -0.63
CA ALA A 257 20.29 -6.01 -0.24
C ALA A 257 19.80 -4.95 0.75
N ALA A 258 18.60 -4.41 0.57
CA ALA A 258 17.97 -3.58 1.60
C ALA A 258 17.07 -4.48 2.45
N ILE A 259 17.23 -4.44 3.76
CA ILE A 259 16.34 -5.11 4.71
C ILE A 259 15.45 -4.05 5.32
N ASP A 260 14.14 -4.22 5.17
CA ASP A 260 13.13 -3.29 5.67
C ASP A 260 12.71 -3.66 7.08
N LEU A 261 12.11 -4.85 7.25
CA LEU A 261 11.63 -5.34 8.53
C LEU A 261 11.75 -6.85 8.67
N LEU A 262 11.56 -7.32 9.90
CA LEU A 262 11.41 -8.74 10.23
C LEU A 262 10.18 -8.95 11.09
N ASP A 263 9.31 -9.86 10.64
CA ASP A 263 8.21 -10.40 11.44
C ASP A 263 8.65 -11.72 12.06
N SER A 264 8.59 -11.82 13.39
CA SER A 264 8.83 -13.09 14.11
C SER A 264 7.52 -13.69 14.61
N GLN A 265 7.32 -15.01 14.41
CA GLN A 265 6.07 -15.69 14.71
C GLN A 265 6.31 -17.04 15.41
N LEU A 266 5.42 -17.39 16.34
CA LEU A 266 5.30 -18.75 16.88
C LEU A 266 4.22 -19.51 16.13
N VAL A 267 4.59 -20.18 15.05
CA VAL A 267 3.70 -20.99 14.24
C VAL A 267 3.33 -22.26 14.99
N ALA A 268 2.03 -22.52 15.12
CA ALA A 268 1.50 -23.74 15.74
C ALA A 268 1.85 -25.00 14.92
N ALA A 269 1.69 -26.18 15.52
CA ALA A 269 1.81 -27.45 14.79
C ALA A 269 0.78 -27.53 13.64
N PRO A 270 1.06 -28.27 12.55
CA PRO A 270 0.13 -28.40 11.43
C PRO A 270 -1.22 -28.96 11.88
N HIS A 271 -2.29 -28.35 11.41
CA HIS A 271 -3.64 -28.84 11.60
C HIS A 271 -3.84 -30.18 10.86
N VAL A 272 -4.64 -31.07 11.44
CA VAL A 272 -4.99 -32.37 10.84
C VAL A 272 -6.50 -32.52 10.82
N GLU A 273 -7.06 -32.62 9.62
CA GLU A 273 -8.48 -32.95 9.44
C GLU A 273 -8.64 -34.45 9.12
N LEU A 274 -9.13 -35.21 10.11
CA LEU A 274 -9.30 -36.65 9.98
C LEU A 274 -10.56 -37.03 9.21
N ARG A 275 -11.61 -36.19 9.24
CA ARG A 275 -12.90 -36.49 8.62
C ARG A 275 -13.06 -35.69 7.32
N ALA A 276 -12.17 -35.94 6.38
CA ALA A 276 -12.15 -35.26 5.08
C ALA A 276 -11.74 -36.20 3.93
N VAL A 277 -11.99 -35.74 2.71
CA VAL A 277 -11.40 -36.32 1.49
C VAL A 277 -9.98 -35.76 1.36
N ASN A 278 -8.99 -36.63 1.60
CA ASN A 278 -7.58 -36.25 1.49
C ASN A 278 -7.13 -36.20 0.02
N ALA A 279 -6.67 -35.05 -0.45
CA ALA A 279 -6.28 -34.87 -1.86
C ALA A 279 -5.08 -35.75 -2.27
N VAL A 280 -4.14 -36.03 -1.37
CA VAL A 280 -3.00 -36.92 -1.64
C VAL A 280 -3.45 -38.36 -1.86
N ALA A 281 -4.48 -38.81 -1.13
CA ALA A 281 -5.08 -40.13 -1.36
C ALA A 281 -5.71 -40.26 -2.75
N LEU A 282 -6.07 -39.14 -3.40
CA LEU A 282 -6.57 -39.10 -4.78
C LEU A 282 -5.51 -38.72 -5.82
N GLY A 283 -4.24 -38.68 -5.42
CA GLY A 283 -3.09 -38.54 -6.31
C GLY A 283 -2.48 -37.13 -6.40
N ALA A 284 -2.87 -36.19 -5.53
CA ALA A 284 -2.19 -34.90 -5.45
C ALA A 284 -0.74 -35.11 -4.98
N ASP A 285 0.19 -34.35 -5.53
CA ASP A 285 1.62 -34.48 -5.27
C ASP A 285 2.09 -33.40 -4.29
N PRO A 286 2.32 -33.73 -3.00
CA PRO A 286 2.72 -32.75 -1.99
C PRO A 286 4.18 -32.30 -2.11
N SER A 287 4.93 -32.82 -3.09
CA SER A 287 6.29 -32.36 -3.38
C SER A 287 6.36 -31.19 -4.37
N GLY A 288 5.25 -30.86 -5.02
CA GLY A 288 5.16 -29.77 -5.99
C GLY A 288 5.81 -30.09 -7.34
N ARG A 289 6.20 -31.34 -7.58
CA ARG A 289 6.89 -31.76 -8.81
C ARG A 289 5.94 -32.07 -9.98
N ARG A 290 4.68 -32.36 -9.68
CA ARG A 290 3.65 -32.70 -10.66
C ARG A 290 2.41 -31.88 -10.37
N ASP A 291 1.72 -31.50 -11.44
CA ASP A 291 0.44 -30.81 -11.34
C ASP A 291 -0.57 -31.67 -10.54
N SER A 292 -1.16 -31.04 -9.54
CA SER A 292 -2.11 -31.62 -8.59
C SER A 292 -3.55 -31.17 -8.88
N ALA A 293 -3.78 -30.28 -9.84
CA ALA A 293 -5.09 -29.69 -10.10
C ALA A 293 -6.17 -30.76 -10.34
N ASP A 294 -5.92 -31.74 -11.22
CA ASP A 294 -6.89 -32.79 -11.51
C ASP A 294 -7.15 -33.73 -10.32
N ALA A 295 -6.16 -33.93 -9.45
CA ALA A 295 -6.34 -34.72 -8.24
C ALA A 295 -7.17 -33.96 -7.19
N ILE A 296 -6.97 -32.65 -7.09
CA ILE A 296 -7.75 -31.77 -6.23
C ILE A 296 -9.19 -31.68 -6.74
N ASP A 297 -9.42 -31.58 -8.05
CA ASP A 297 -10.78 -31.61 -8.63
C ASP A 297 -11.51 -32.92 -8.33
N ARG A 298 -10.82 -34.06 -8.41
CA ARG A 298 -11.39 -35.35 -7.97
C ARG A 298 -11.73 -35.33 -6.47
N ALA A 299 -10.88 -34.70 -5.65
CA ALA A 299 -11.13 -34.60 -4.22
C ALA A 299 -12.35 -33.72 -3.93
N ILE A 300 -12.49 -32.58 -4.61
CA ILE A 300 -13.65 -31.69 -4.54
C ILE A 300 -14.92 -32.44 -4.97
N ALA A 301 -14.89 -33.14 -6.10
CA ALA A 301 -16.05 -33.88 -6.60
C ALA A 301 -16.50 -34.97 -5.60
N LEU A 302 -15.56 -35.73 -5.02
CA LEU A 302 -15.87 -36.75 -4.02
C LEU A 302 -16.36 -36.13 -2.70
N ALA A 303 -15.73 -35.04 -2.25
CA ALA A 303 -16.10 -34.30 -1.05
C ALA A 303 -17.55 -33.81 -1.11
N LYS A 304 -17.99 -33.29 -2.26
CA LYS A 304 -19.38 -32.88 -2.50
C LYS A 304 -20.37 -34.04 -2.35
N VAL A 305 -20.04 -35.22 -2.89
CA VAL A 305 -20.90 -36.42 -2.80
C VAL A 305 -20.99 -36.92 -1.35
N LEU A 306 -19.85 -36.94 -0.64
CA LEU A 306 -19.77 -37.44 0.73
C LEU A 306 -20.20 -36.41 1.79
N ARG A 307 -20.37 -35.14 1.40
CA ARG A 307 -20.58 -33.99 2.30
C ARG A 307 -19.48 -33.90 3.37
N LEU A 308 -18.24 -34.05 2.93
CA LEU A 308 -17.05 -33.90 3.75
C LEU A 308 -16.19 -32.75 3.21
N PRO A 309 -15.32 -32.14 4.03
CA PRO A 309 -14.30 -31.22 3.53
C PRO A 309 -13.30 -31.93 2.60
N VAL A 310 -12.63 -31.15 1.75
CA VAL A 310 -11.36 -31.52 1.13
C VAL A 310 -10.25 -31.13 2.09
N TYR A 311 -9.37 -32.07 2.42
CA TYR A 311 -8.17 -31.80 3.22
C TYR A 311 -6.92 -31.85 2.35
N LEU A 312 -6.18 -30.74 2.40
CA LEU A 312 -4.86 -30.57 1.80
C LEU A 312 -3.81 -30.70 2.92
N PRO A 313 -3.14 -31.87 3.07
CA PRO A 313 -2.14 -32.06 4.12
C PRO A 313 -0.90 -31.17 3.90
N PRO A 314 0.07 -31.14 4.84
CA PRO A 314 1.33 -30.44 4.62
C PRO A 314 2.02 -30.86 3.32
N GLY A 315 2.46 -29.88 2.54
CA GLY A 315 3.05 -30.08 1.23
C GLY A 315 2.97 -28.83 0.36
N VAL A 316 3.75 -28.85 -0.72
CA VAL A 316 3.63 -27.90 -1.82
C VAL A 316 2.92 -28.62 -2.95
N PHE A 317 1.82 -28.08 -3.45
CA PHE A 317 1.04 -28.65 -4.53
C PHE A 317 1.11 -27.74 -5.74
N GLN A 318 1.66 -28.26 -6.84
CA GLN A 318 1.68 -27.51 -8.08
C GLN A 318 0.26 -27.47 -8.68
N VAL A 319 -0.24 -26.29 -9.04
CA VAL A 319 -1.56 -26.07 -9.66
C VAL A 319 -1.41 -24.96 -10.70
N ASN A 320 -1.46 -25.29 -12.00
CA ASN A 320 -1.16 -24.32 -13.07
C ASN A 320 -2.42 -23.76 -13.76
N ARG A 321 -3.59 -23.88 -13.11
CA ARG A 321 -4.88 -23.37 -13.58
C ARG A 321 -5.81 -23.08 -12.41
N HIS A 322 -6.88 -22.35 -12.67
CA HIS A 322 -7.91 -22.10 -11.65
C HIS A 322 -8.63 -23.42 -11.27
N LEU A 323 -8.86 -23.59 -9.97
CA LEU A 323 -9.70 -24.63 -9.39
C LEU A 323 -11.09 -24.03 -9.14
N VAL A 324 -12.10 -24.54 -9.84
CA VAL A 324 -13.47 -24.04 -9.65
C VAL A 324 -14.13 -24.74 -8.46
N VAL A 325 -14.53 -23.96 -7.46
CA VAL A 325 -15.08 -24.44 -6.18
C VAL A 325 -16.52 -23.97 -5.98
N ASP A 326 -17.38 -24.88 -5.50
CA ASP A 326 -18.80 -24.63 -5.26
C ASP A 326 -19.33 -25.67 -4.28
N ASN A 327 -20.05 -25.24 -3.25
CA ASN A 327 -20.65 -26.09 -2.21
C ASN A 327 -19.64 -27.08 -1.61
N VAL A 328 -18.49 -26.56 -1.15
CA VAL A 328 -17.37 -27.36 -0.65
C VAL A 328 -16.54 -26.58 0.38
N THR A 329 -16.08 -27.27 1.41
CA THR A 329 -15.03 -26.77 2.30
C THR A 329 -13.68 -27.30 1.85
N VAL A 330 -12.69 -26.43 1.69
CA VAL A 330 -11.29 -26.78 1.43
C VAL A 330 -10.45 -26.30 2.61
N VAL A 331 -9.82 -27.23 3.31
CA VAL A 331 -9.01 -26.95 4.50
C VAL A 331 -7.58 -27.45 4.32
N GLY A 332 -6.61 -26.61 4.61
CA GLY A 332 -5.19 -26.97 4.66
C GLY A 332 -4.71 -27.19 6.09
N ALA A 333 -3.43 -27.56 6.23
CA ALA A 333 -2.79 -27.80 7.52
C ALA A 333 -2.28 -26.51 8.22
N GLY A 334 -2.53 -25.34 7.64
CA GLY A 334 -1.98 -24.03 7.99
C GLY A 334 -1.18 -23.44 6.83
N SER A 335 -1.22 -22.11 6.65
CA SER A 335 -0.59 -21.42 5.51
C SER A 335 0.94 -21.50 5.46
N TRP A 336 1.57 -21.95 6.55
CA TRP A 336 2.99 -22.28 6.61
C TRP A 336 3.32 -23.72 6.17
N TYR A 337 2.31 -24.59 6.08
CA TYR A 337 2.48 -26.04 5.86
C TYR A 337 1.89 -26.51 4.54
N THR A 338 0.76 -25.95 4.12
CA THR A 338 0.07 -26.30 2.87
C THR A 338 0.18 -25.12 1.91
N VAL A 339 0.86 -25.33 0.77
CA VAL A 339 1.08 -24.29 -0.25
C VAL A 339 0.54 -24.77 -1.58
N LEU A 340 -0.37 -24.02 -2.18
CA LEU A 340 -0.76 -24.14 -3.58
C LEU A 340 0.10 -23.17 -4.39
N LYS A 341 0.82 -23.65 -5.40
CA LYS A 341 1.73 -22.83 -6.20
C LYS A 341 1.65 -23.20 -7.67
N GLY A 342 1.77 -22.25 -8.58
CA GLY A 342 1.69 -22.54 -10.01
C GLY A 342 2.47 -21.55 -10.85
N ALA A 343 3.06 -22.02 -11.94
CA ALA A 343 3.62 -21.12 -12.94
C ALA A 343 2.48 -20.49 -13.74
N GLN A 344 2.59 -19.20 -14.04
CA GLN A 344 1.69 -18.53 -14.98
C GLN A 344 1.80 -19.22 -16.35
N GLN A 345 0.67 -19.60 -16.93
CA GLN A 345 0.58 -20.27 -18.22
C GLN A 345 -0.04 -19.34 -19.25
N THR A 346 0.61 -19.19 -20.41
CA THR A 346 0.01 -18.54 -21.57
C THR A 346 -1.05 -19.46 -22.19
N LEU A 347 -2.24 -18.92 -22.40
CA LEU A 347 -3.34 -19.62 -23.04
C LEU A 347 -3.15 -19.62 -24.56
N ALA A 348 -3.47 -20.74 -25.21
CA ALA A 348 -3.39 -20.85 -26.66
C ALA A 348 -4.38 -19.90 -27.39
N THR A 349 -5.49 -19.60 -26.73
CA THR A 349 -6.48 -18.61 -27.14
C THR A 349 -6.94 -17.84 -25.91
N PRO A 350 -7.22 -16.54 -26.01
CA PRO A 350 -7.77 -15.79 -24.90
C PRO A 350 -9.04 -16.46 -24.32
N ALA A 351 -9.19 -16.43 -23.00
CA ALA A 351 -10.39 -16.88 -22.31
C ALA A 351 -11.57 -15.91 -22.58
N PRO A 352 -12.83 -16.30 -22.28
CA PRO A 352 -13.99 -15.44 -22.53
C PRO A 352 -13.96 -14.08 -21.83
N ASP A 353 -13.24 -13.97 -20.72
CA ASP A 353 -13.00 -12.73 -19.96
C ASP A 353 -11.86 -11.86 -20.54
N GLY A 354 -11.22 -12.31 -21.62
CA GLY A 354 -10.09 -11.65 -22.27
C GLY A 354 -8.73 -12.04 -21.70
N SER A 355 -8.66 -12.90 -20.67
CA SER A 355 -7.39 -13.36 -20.12
C SER A 355 -6.58 -14.09 -21.19
N VAL A 356 -5.31 -13.74 -21.30
CA VAL A 356 -4.31 -14.43 -22.12
C VAL A 356 -3.41 -15.33 -21.27
N HIS A 357 -3.48 -15.22 -19.95
CA HIS A 357 -2.83 -16.12 -19.00
C HIS A 357 -3.79 -16.78 -18.00
N THR A 358 -3.36 -17.89 -17.41
CA THR A 358 -3.96 -18.51 -16.21
C THR A 358 -2.85 -18.91 -15.23
N GLY A 359 -3.21 -19.22 -13.99
CA GLY A 359 -2.25 -19.66 -12.98
C GLY A 359 -2.94 -20.40 -11.84
N VAL A 360 -2.24 -20.54 -10.71
CA VAL A 360 -2.87 -21.03 -9.48
C VAL A 360 -4.00 -20.09 -9.05
N GLY A 361 -5.11 -20.63 -8.55
CA GLY A 361 -6.16 -19.84 -7.91
C GLY A 361 -7.39 -20.67 -7.59
N LEU A 362 -8.19 -20.25 -6.61
CA LEU A 362 -9.48 -20.86 -6.29
C LEU A 362 -10.60 -19.92 -6.72
N TYR A 363 -11.45 -20.39 -7.63
CA TYR A 363 -12.45 -19.54 -8.28
C TYR A 363 -13.87 -20.03 -8.00
N GLY A 364 -14.75 -19.11 -7.66
CA GLY A 364 -16.18 -19.32 -7.75
C GLY A 364 -16.61 -19.39 -9.21
N LYS A 365 -17.80 -19.92 -9.47
CA LYS A 365 -18.44 -19.78 -10.78
C LYS A 365 -18.72 -18.30 -11.05
N ASP A 366 -18.78 -17.94 -12.32
CA ASP A 366 -19.19 -16.59 -12.74
C ASP A 366 -20.58 -16.27 -12.15
N ALA A 367 -20.78 -15.02 -11.72
CA ALA A 367 -22.08 -14.57 -11.23
C ALA A 367 -23.19 -14.74 -12.28
N ALA A 368 -22.87 -14.52 -13.56
CA ALA A 368 -23.77 -14.75 -14.69
C ALA A 368 -24.22 -16.22 -14.84
N GLN A 369 -23.46 -17.16 -14.28
CA GLN A 369 -23.78 -18.59 -14.24
C GLN A 369 -24.41 -19.02 -12.89
N GLY A 370 -24.83 -18.05 -12.07
CA GLY A 370 -25.45 -18.25 -10.76
C GLY A 370 -24.47 -18.22 -9.59
N GLY A 371 -23.17 -18.00 -9.84
CA GLY A 371 -22.14 -17.95 -8.80
C GLY A 371 -21.91 -19.27 -8.07
N SER A 372 -20.92 -19.27 -7.18
CA SER A 372 -20.71 -20.34 -6.20
C SER A 372 -21.40 -20.01 -4.88
N HIS A 373 -21.82 -21.05 -4.15
CA HIS A 373 -22.44 -20.91 -2.84
C HIS A 373 -21.84 -21.90 -1.83
N ASN A 374 -21.90 -21.59 -0.53
CA ASN A 374 -21.46 -22.49 0.54
C ASN A 374 -20.01 -23.00 0.34
N VAL A 375 -19.10 -22.08 0.00
CA VAL A 375 -17.67 -22.36 -0.15
C VAL A 375 -16.93 -21.86 1.09
N HIS A 376 -16.07 -22.70 1.65
CA HIS A 376 -15.27 -22.33 2.82
C HIS A 376 -13.80 -22.69 2.58
N LEU A 377 -12.96 -21.69 2.42
CA LEU A 377 -11.53 -21.85 2.16
C LEU A 377 -10.76 -21.48 3.42
N SER A 378 -9.90 -22.38 3.93
CA SER A 378 -9.01 -21.98 5.02
C SER A 378 -7.71 -22.77 5.20
N GLY A 379 -6.71 -22.10 5.79
CA GLY A 379 -5.52 -22.76 6.33
C GLY A 379 -4.50 -23.23 5.29
N PHE A 380 -4.32 -22.50 4.19
CA PHE A 380 -3.28 -22.78 3.20
C PHE A 380 -2.76 -21.49 2.57
N ALA A 381 -1.62 -21.57 1.90
CA ALA A 381 -1.07 -20.49 1.09
C ALA A 381 -1.40 -20.67 -0.39
N ILE A 382 -1.50 -19.55 -1.12
CA ILE A 382 -1.57 -19.46 -2.56
C ILE A 382 -0.39 -18.59 -3.02
N GLU A 383 0.54 -19.17 -3.77
CA GLU A 383 1.72 -18.47 -4.31
C GLU A 383 1.67 -18.45 -5.84
N GLY A 384 1.43 -17.28 -6.42
CA GLY A 384 1.44 -17.10 -7.86
C GLY A 384 2.84 -17.00 -8.47
N ASP A 385 2.88 -16.71 -9.77
CA ASP A 385 4.10 -16.41 -10.53
C ASP A 385 3.85 -15.20 -11.45
N VAL A 386 3.18 -14.18 -10.90
CA VAL A 386 2.78 -12.97 -11.64
C VAL A 386 3.82 -11.88 -11.41
N ARG A 387 4.38 -11.32 -12.49
CA ARG A 387 5.54 -10.41 -12.46
C ARG A 387 5.30 -9.06 -13.14
N GLU A 388 4.12 -8.88 -13.70
CA GLU A 388 3.70 -7.66 -14.36
C GLU A 388 2.19 -7.49 -14.22
N ARG A 389 1.70 -6.26 -14.44
CA ARG A 389 0.28 -5.96 -14.37
C ARG A 389 -0.36 -6.07 -15.74
N ILE A 390 -1.10 -7.16 -15.96
CA ILE A 390 -1.97 -7.32 -17.13
C ILE A 390 -3.42 -7.32 -16.65
N ASP A 391 -4.12 -6.22 -16.87
CA ASP A 391 -5.42 -6.00 -16.23
C ASP A 391 -6.57 -6.83 -16.78
N THR A 392 -6.39 -7.45 -17.93
CA THR A 392 -7.33 -8.41 -18.50
C THR A 392 -7.16 -9.79 -17.89
N ASP A 393 -5.98 -10.14 -17.39
CA ASP A 393 -5.72 -11.49 -16.88
C ASP A 393 -6.33 -11.72 -15.50
N GLN A 394 -7.09 -12.79 -15.37
CA GLN A 394 -7.62 -13.26 -14.09
C GLN A 394 -6.63 -14.17 -13.37
N VAL A 395 -5.41 -13.72 -13.11
CA VAL A 395 -4.37 -14.47 -12.35
C VAL A 395 -4.33 -14.04 -10.87
N ASN A 396 -5.49 -14.12 -10.22
CA ASN A 396 -5.70 -13.73 -8.82
C ASN A 396 -5.59 -14.96 -7.89
N GLY A 397 -5.34 -14.75 -6.61
CA GLY A 397 -5.34 -15.84 -5.63
C GLY A 397 -6.72 -16.49 -5.46
N VAL A 398 -7.74 -15.65 -5.30
CA VAL A 398 -9.15 -16.06 -5.24
C VAL A 398 -9.97 -15.18 -6.18
N GLY A 399 -10.89 -15.79 -6.96
CA GLY A 399 -11.70 -15.05 -7.92
C GLY A 399 -13.12 -15.58 -8.16
N GLY A 400 -13.90 -14.90 -9.00
CA GLY A 400 -15.29 -15.26 -9.31
C GLY A 400 -16.30 -14.78 -8.28
N ALA A 401 -17.45 -15.44 -8.15
CA ALA A 401 -18.55 -15.03 -7.26
C ALA A 401 -18.83 -16.06 -6.16
N PHE A 402 -18.96 -15.59 -4.91
CA PHE A 402 -19.20 -16.44 -3.73
C PHE A 402 -20.33 -15.91 -2.85
N SER A 403 -21.43 -16.66 -2.74
CA SER A 403 -22.50 -16.40 -1.77
C SER A 403 -22.44 -17.34 -0.58
N ASP A 404 -22.86 -16.89 0.61
CA ASP A 404 -22.95 -17.71 1.82
C ASP A 404 -21.63 -18.48 2.11
N SER A 405 -20.51 -17.77 2.04
CA SER A 405 -19.17 -18.37 1.93
C SER A 405 -18.16 -17.70 2.86
N SER A 406 -17.00 -18.34 3.07
CA SER A 406 -15.88 -17.74 3.81
C SER A 406 -14.51 -18.04 3.20
N ILE A 407 -13.63 -17.05 3.27
CA ILE A 407 -12.23 -17.11 2.83
C ILE A 407 -11.37 -16.65 4.00
N GLU A 408 -10.72 -17.60 4.68
CA GLU A 408 -10.13 -17.35 5.99
C GLU A 408 -8.72 -17.91 6.18
N ARG A 409 -7.85 -17.18 6.88
CA ARG A 409 -6.52 -17.67 7.30
C ARG A 409 -5.66 -18.16 6.15
N LEU A 410 -5.78 -17.51 4.99
CA LEU A 410 -4.91 -17.75 3.85
C LEU A 410 -3.65 -16.88 3.93
N TYR A 411 -2.59 -17.32 3.27
CA TYR A 411 -1.48 -16.45 2.87
C TYR A 411 -1.48 -16.37 1.34
N ILE A 412 -1.63 -15.17 0.76
CA ILE A 412 -1.70 -14.98 -0.70
C ILE A 412 -0.56 -14.07 -1.15
N HIS A 413 0.19 -14.51 -2.14
CA HIS A 413 1.48 -13.92 -2.49
C HIS A 413 1.78 -14.06 -3.99
N HIS A 414 2.38 -13.04 -4.61
CA HIS A 414 2.80 -13.02 -6.03
C HIS A 414 1.68 -13.31 -7.04
N THR A 415 0.47 -12.84 -6.74
CA THR A 415 -0.67 -12.85 -7.68
C THR A 415 -0.91 -11.43 -8.21
N LYS A 416 -1.74 -11.28 -9.25
CA LYS A 416 -2.11 -9.92 -9.72
C LYS A 416 -2.89 -9.19 -8.64
N VAL A 417 -3.98 -9.82 -8.20
CA VAL A 417 -4.80 -9.39 -7.06
C VAL A 417 -4.87 -10.54 -6.07
N GLY A 418 -4.91 -10.24 -4.78
CA GLY A 418 -5.07 -11.27 -3.76
C GLY A 418 -6.43 -11.96 -3.88
N ILE A 419 -7.49 -11.17 -3.76
CA ILE A 419 -8.89 -11.60 -3.87
C ILE A 419 -9.67 -10.61 -4.74
N TRP A 420 -10.03 -10.98 -5.97
CA TRP A 420 -10.84 -10.16 -6.89
C TRP A 420 -12.17 -10.83 -7.16
N LEU A 421 -13.28 -10.26 -6.71
CA LEU A 421 -14.58 -10.93 -6.80
C LEU A 421 -15.57 -10.11 -7.60
N ASP A 422 -16.07 -10.71 -8.68
CA ASP A 422 -17.08 -10.12 -9.56
C ASP A 422 -18.46 -10.64 -9.16
N GLY A 423 -19.31 -9.76 -8.63
CA GLY A 423 -20.67 -10.10 -8.23
C GLY A 423 -21.69 -10.08 -9.38
N PRO A 424 -23.00 -10.14 -9.07
CA PRO A 424 -23.57 -10.05 -7.73
C PRO A 424 -23.33 -11.28 -6.85
N MET A 425 -23.11 -11.04 -5.56
CA MET A 425 -23.00 -12.08 -4.53
C MET A 425 -23.34 -11.51 -3.14
N LYS A 426 -23.53 -12.37 -2.13
CA LYS A 426 -23.89 -11.91 -0.78
C LYS A 426 -23.44 -12.81 0.35
N ASN A 427 -23.41 -12.28 1.57
CA ASN A 427 -23.13 -13.07 2.78
C ASN A 427 -21.75 -13.75 2.71
N LEU A 428 -20.74 -13.00 2.28
CA LEU A 428 -19.35 -13.43 2.21
C LEU A 428 -18.57 -12.85 3.40
N THR A 429 -17.74 -13.69 4.03
CA THR A 429 -16.74 -13.25 5.01
C THR A 429 -15.33 -13.50 4.47
N ILE A 430 -14.53 -12.44 4.36
CA ILE A 430 -13.08 -12.50 4.11
C ILE A 430 -12.38 -12.13 5.42
N ALA A 431 -11.76 -13.11 6.10
CA ALA A 431 -11.22 -12.88 7.42
C ALA A 431 -9.85 -13.47 7.73
N ASP A 432 -9.05 -12.72 8.49
CA ASP A 432 -7.80 -13.20 9.10
C ASP A 432 -6.77 -13.71 8.07
N ASN A 433 -6.80 -13.17 6.85
CA ASN A 433 -5.84 -13.49 5.78
C ASN A 433 -4.59 -12.60 5.87
N GLN A 434 -3.48 -13.10 5.35
CA GLN A 434 -2.26 -12.33 5.08
C GLN A 434 -2.07 -12.24 3.57
N ILE A 435 -2.04 -11.04 3.00
CA ILE A 435 -1.89 -10.80 1.57
C ILE A 435 -0.68 -9.90 1.36
N ALA A 436 0.31 -10.36 0.63
CA ALA A 436 1.55 -9.62 0.40
C ALA A 436 1.92 -9.61 -1.08
N ASP A 437 2.65 -8.56 -1.49
CA ASP A 437 3.33 -8.43 -2.79
C ASP A 437 2.41 -8.73 -3.98
N GLN A 438 1.30 -8.00 -4.02
CA GLN A 438 0.34 -8.02 -5.13
C GLN A 438 0.71 -6.93 -6.12
N ILE A 439 0.60 -7.24 -7.41
CA ILE A 439 0.90 -6.27 -8.47
C ILE A 439 -0.20 -5.21 -8.64
N ALA A 440 -1.41 -5.52 -8.21
CA ALA A 440 -2.53 -4.60 -8.12
C ALA A 440 -3.13 -4.68 -6.71
N ASP A 441 -4.45 -4.78 -6.60
CA ASP A 441 -5.19 -4.75 -5.35
C ASP A 441 -4.88 -5.92 -4.41
N GLY A 442 -5.09 -5.73 -3.12
CA GLY A 442 -5.14 -6.84 -2.16
C GLY A 442 -6.47 -7.58 -2.20
N ILE A 443 -7.56 -6.85 -1.95
CA ILE A 443 -8.95 -7.35 -1.95
C ILE A 443 -9.83 -6.36 -2.70
N ASN A 444 -10.61 -6.83 -3.69
CA ASN A 444 -11.57 -6.00 -4.40
C ASN A 444 -12.94 -6.70 -4.48
N PHE A 445 -13.96 -6.04 -3.93
CA PHE A 445 -15.36 -6.35 -4.22
C PHE A 445 -15.80 -5.53 -5.42
N HIS A 446 -15.96 -6.19 -6.55
CA HIS A 446 -16.40 -5.58 -7.78
C HIS A 446 -17.86 -5.95 -8.05
N THR A 447 -18.69 -4.92 -8.16
CA THR A 447 -20.08 -4.93 -8.63
C THR A 447 -21.07 -5.83 -7.85
N GLY A 448 -22.08 -5.21 -7.23
CA GLY A 448 -23.25 -5.92 -6.68
C GLY A 448 -22.96 -6.86 -5.51
N VAL A 449 -21.93 -6.59 -4.72
CA VAL A 449 -21.61 -7.36 -3.51
C VAL A 449 -22.42 -6.83 -2.33
N SER A 450 -23.10 -7.71 -1.60
CA SER A 450 -23.95 -7.28 -0.48
C SER A 450 -23.81 -8.10 0.81
N ASP A 451 -24.18 -7.50 1.95
CA ASP A 451 -24.23 -8.18 3.25
C ASP A 451 -22.94 -8.94 3.58
N SER A 452 -21.78 -8.32 3.29
CA SER A 452 -20.48 -9.00 3.30
C SER A 452 -19.46 -8.24 4.16
N THR A 453 -18.45 -8.95 4.65
CA THR A 453 -17.48 -8.40 5.60
C THR A 453 -16.06 -8.74 5.21
N ILE A 454 -15.18 -7.74 5.25
CA ILE A 454 -13.72 -7.86 5.12
C ILE A 454 -13.12 -7.49 6.48
N ARG A 455 -12.62 -8.46 7.24
CA ARG A 455 -12.14 -8.19 8.60
C ARG A 455 -10.86 -8.88 9.04
N GLY A 456 -10.06 -8.25 9.89
CA GLY A 456 -8.91 -8.91 10.49
C GLY A 456 -7.78 -9.25 9.51
N ASN A 457 -7.81 -8.73 8.28
CA ASN A 457 -6.83 -9.06 7.26
C ASN A 457 -5.58 -8.18 7.39
N PHE A 458 -4.42 -8.76 7.14
CA PHE A 458 -3.16 -8.06 7.01
C PHE A 458 -2.79 -7.98 5.52
N VAL A 459 -2.61 -6.76 4.99
CA VAL A 459 -2.29 -6.53 3.58
C VAL A 459 -1.04 -5.66 3.48
N ARG A 460 -0.01 -6.12 2.78
CA ARG A 460 1.25 -5.39 2.65
C ARG A 460 1.73 -5.33 1.20
N ASN A 461 2.32 -4.20 0.81
CA ASN A 461 3.03 -4.04 -0.46
C ASN A 461 2.16 -4.34 -1.71
N THR A 462 0.98 -3.73 -1.80
CA THR A 462 0.11 -3.84 -2.99
C THR A 462 0.53 -2.82 -4.06
N GLY A 463 0.31 -3.16 -5.32
CA GLY A 463 0.56 -2.30 -6.48
C GLY A 463 -0.64 -1.46 -6.92
N ASP A 464 -1.73 -1.48 -6.15
CA ASP A 464 -2.91 -0.62 -6.24
C ASP A 464 -3.63 -0.62 -4.87
N ASP A 465 -4.91 -0.26 -4.85
CA ASP A 465 -5.78 -0.23 -3.66
C ASP A 465 -5.66 -1.51 -2.83
N ALA A 466 -5.22 -1.41 -1.57
CA ALA A 466 -5.03 -2.62 -0.77
C ALA A 466 -6.36 -3.32 -0.46
N ILE A 467 -7.41 -2.54 -0.15
CA ILE A 467 -8.81 -3.00 -0.04
C ILE A 467 -9.71 -2.03 -0.79
N ALA A 468 -10.48 -2.52 -1.76
CA ALA A 468 -11.39 -1.72 -2.57
C ALA A 468 -12.81 -2.29 -2.58
N LEU A 469 -13.79 -1.37 -2.57
CA LEU A 469 -15.19 -1.64 -2.91
C LEU A 469 -15.52 -0.84 -4.17
N TRP A 470 -15.73 -1.52 -5.29
CA TRP A 470 -16.01 -0.87 -6.58
C TRP A 470 -17.39 -1.25 -7.09
N SER A 471 -18.34 -0.35 -6.84
CA SER A 471 -19.73 -0.47 -7.26
C SER A 471 -19.94 -0.15 -8.74
N GLU A 472 -19.14 -0.73 -9.64
CA GLU A 472 -19.29 -0.55 -11.08
C GLU A 472 -20.66 -1.08 -11.55
N LYS A 473 -21.52 -0.23 -12.14
CA LYS A 473 -22.83 -0.56 -12.73
C LYS A 473 -23.90 -1.16 -11.79
N THR A 474 -23.52 -1.74 -10.66
CA THR A 474 -24.41 -2.32 -9.66
C THR A 474 -23.84 -2.04 -8.28
N ALA A 475 -24.64 -1.39 -7.44
CA ALA A 475 -24.22 -0.95 -6.13
C ALA A 475 -23.85 -2.13 -5.22
N ASP A 476 -22.69 -2.04 -4.58
CA ASP A 476 -22.40 -2.80 -3.38
C ASP A 476 -23.26 -2.25 -2.24
N ALA A 477 -23.68 -3.12 -1.31
CA ALA A 477 -24.63 -2.73 -0.27
C ALA A 477 -24.39 -3.43 1.06
N ARG A 478 -24.38 -2.67 2.17
CA ARG A 478 -24.23 -3.22 3.53
C ARG A 478 -22.92 -4.01 3.68
N VAL A 479 -21.83 -3.39 3.25
CA VAL A 479 -20.47 -3.94 3.37
C VAL A 479 -19.79 -3.34 4.60
N VAL A 480 -19.07 -4.18 5.33
CA VAL A 480 -18.27 -3.79 6.51
C VAL A 480 -16.80 -4.14 6.28
N VAL A 481 -15.92 -3.13 6.38
CA VAL A 481 -14.45 -3.28 6.32
C VAL A 481 -13.88 -2.96 7.70
N ASP A 482 -13.52 -3.98 8.47
CA ASP A 482 -13.30 -3.83 9.92
C ASP A 482 -12.01 -4.46 10.45
N HIS A 483 -11.25 -3.76 11.29
CA HIS A 483 -10.02 -4.28 11.91
C HIS A 483 -9.00 -4.86 10.91
N ASN A 484 -8.77 -4.23 9.76
CA ASN A 484 -7.71 -4.63 8.84
C ASN A 484 -6.45 -3.78 9.06
N THR A 485 -5.27 -4.37 8.83
CA THR A 485 -4.02 -3.63 8.75
C THR A 485 -3.54 -3.60 7.31
N VAL A 486 -3.32 -2.40 6.79
CA VAL A 486 -2.72 -2.15 5.47
C VAL A 486 -1.38 -1.45 5.67
N GLN A 487 -0.35 -1.89 4.96
CA GLN A 487 0.99 -1.32 5.07
C GLN A 487 1.68 -1.23 3.71
N SER A 488 2.18 -0.04 3.38
CA SER A 488 3.02 0.22 2.20
C SER A 488 2.38 -0.10 0.84
N PRO A 489 1.12 0.28 0.54
CA PRO A 489 0.65 0.25 -0.84
C PRO A 489 1.48 1.22 -1.68
N THR A 490 2.06 0.71 -2.77
CA THR A 490 3.04 1.41 -3.61
C THR A 490 2.40 2.37 -4.63
N LEU A 491 1.09 2.21 -4.84
CA LEU A 491 0.23 3.02 -5.69
C LEU A 491 -1.17 3.06 -5.07
N ALA A 492 -1.93 4.10 -5.37
CA ALA A 492 -3.34 4.22 -4.99
C ALA A 492 -3.53 4.19 -3.47
N ASN A 493 -4.62 3.62 -2.97
CA ASN A 493 -5.07 3.82 -1.59
C ASN A 493 -4.82 2.61 -0.69
N GLY A 494 -4.89 2.82 0.61
CA GLY A 494 -4.99 1.72 1.55
C GLY A 494 -6.38 1.09 1.54
N ILE A 495 -7.41 1.88 1.82
CA ILE A 495 -8.81 1.44 1.73
C ILE A 495 -9.60 2.43 0.89
N ALA A 496 -10.20 1.96 -0.21
CA ALA A 496 -10.98 2.76 -1.14
C ALA A 496 -12.42 2.29 -1.24
N VAL A 497 -13.37 3.24 -1.23
CA VAL A 497 -14.78 2.98 -1.50
C VAL A 497 -15.20 3.82 -2.72
N TYR A 498 -15.67 3.16 -3.76
CA TYR A 498 -16.18 3.78 -4.97
C TYR A 498 -17.69 3.50 -5.09
N GLY A 499 -18.51 4.46 -4.66
CA GLY A 499 -19.97 4.32 -4.69
C GLY A 499 -20.54 3.34 -3.67
N GLY A 500 -21.79 2.93 -3.89
CA GLY A 500 -22.45 1.89 -3.09
C GLY A 500 -23.37 2.44 -1.99
N THR A 501 -23.93 1.55 -1.17
CA THR A 501 -24.97 1.89 -0.19
C THR A 501 -24.69 1.30 1.19
N ASP A 502 -24.86 2.09 2.25
CA ASP A 502 -24.75 1.65 3.66
C ASP A 502 -23.42 0.94 3.97
N THR A 503 -22.30 1.63 3.73
CA THR A 503 -20.95 1.06 3.94
C THR A 503 -20.33 1.56 5.24
N THR A 504 -19.67 0.66 5.98
CA THR A 504 -18.88 1.00 7.17
C THR A 504 -17.42 0.57 7.00
N VAL A 505 -16.49 1.50 7.22
CA VAL A 505 -15.05 1.27 7.29
C VAL A 505 -14.59 1.59 8.70
N SER A 506 -14.23 0.57 9.49
CA SER A 506 -13.99 0.75 10.93
C SER A 506 -12.75 0.07 11.50
N ASN A 507 -12.15 0.68 12.54
CA ASN A 507 -11.06 0.07 13.31
C ASN A 507 -9.83 -0.34 12.49
N ASN A 508 -9.64 0.20 11.29
CA ASN A 508 -8.52 -0.19 10.43
C ASN A 508 -7.25 0.59 10.81
N LEU A 509 -6.09 -0.03 10.56
CA LEU A 509 -4.78 0.62 10.62
C LEU A 509 -4.19 0.67 9.21
N VAL A 510 -3.97 1.87 8.67
CA VAL A 510 -3.44 2.05 7.32
C VAL A 510 -2.15 2.86 7.39
N ALA A 511 -1.03 2.30 6.94
CA ALA A 511 0.25 2.97 7.00
C ALA A 511 0.96 3.00 5.66
N ASP A 512 1.76 4.03 5.50
CA ASP A 512 2.78 4.14 4.48
C ASP A 512 2.35 4.09 2.99
N PRO A 513 1.18 4.62 2.56
CA PRO A 513 0.90 4.73 1.12
C PRO A 513 1.96 5.59 0.42
N VAL A 514 2.31 5.27 -0.82
CA VAL A 514 3.49 5.87 -1.47
C VAL A 514 3.15 7.02 -2.41
N ARG A 515 2.18 6.85 -3.32
CA ARG A 515 1.86 7.87 -4.36
C ARG A 515 0.48 7.65 -4.99
N GLU A 516 -0.08 8.72 -5.57
CA GLU A 516 -1.29 8.69 -6.42
C GLU A 516 -2.53 8.04 -5.74
N GLY A 517 -2.59 8.18 -4.42
CA GLY A 517 -3.63 7.70 -3.51
C GLY A 517 -3.10 7.72 -2.08
N SER A 518 -3.94 7.46 -1.09
CA SER A 518 -3.61 7.76 0.31
C SER A 518 -4.13 6.70 1.29
N GLY A 519 -4.29 7.04 2.57
CA GLY A 519 -4.74 6.08 3.58
C GLY A 519 -6.16 5.59 3.31
N LEU A 520 -7.12 6.51 3.39
CA LEU A 520 -8.54 6.23 3.23
C LEU A 520 -9.11 7.06 2.07
N HIS A 521 -9.97 6.46 1.25
CA HIS A 521 -10.55 7.10 0.09
C HIS A 521 -12.05 6.83 -0.06
N ALA A 522 -12.78 7.87 -0.47
CA ALA A 522 -14.13 7.73 -1.01
C ALA A 522 -14.24 8.55 -2.30
N GLY A 523 -14.56 7.89 -3.41
CA GLY A 523 -14.58 8.51 -4.73
C GLY A 523 -15.86 8.23 -5.50
N SER A 524 -16.49 9.26 -6.09
CA SER A 524 -17.56 9.09 -7.07
C SER A 524 -16.99 8.99 -8.49
N ARG A 525 -16.17 7.97 -8.74
CA ARG A 525 -15.42 7.80 -10.00
C ARG A 525 -15.54 6.38 -10.55
N PHE A 526 -14.97 6.17 -11.72
CA PHE A 526 -14.88 4.85 -12.39
C PHE A 526 -16.23 4.25 -12.77
N GLY A 527 -17.21 5.10 -13.11
CA GLY A 527 -18.55 4.63 -13.48
C GLY A 527 -19.28 3.94 -12.33
N ALA A 528 -18.84 4.14 -11.08
CA ALA A 528 -19.49 3.58 -9.91
C ALA A 528 -20.91 4.13 -9.72
N GLU A 529 -21.79 3.32 -9.16
CA GLU A 529 -23.10 3.76 -8.69
C GLU A 529 -22.97 4.84 -7.60
N PRO A 530 -23.95 5.76 -7.43
CA PRO A 530 -23.85 6.81 -6.43
C PRO A 530 -23.72 6.25 -5.01
N PHE A 531 -23.11 7.03 -4.13
CA PHE A 531 -23.26 6.79 -2.70
C PHE A 531 -24.71 7.03 -2.29
N THR A 532 -25.34 6.06 -1.64
CA THR A 532 -26.68 6.24 -1.04
C THR A 532 -26.74 5.71 0.38
N GLY A 533 -27.77 6.10 1.14
CA GLY A 533 -27.86 5.77 2.56
C GLY A 533 -26.73 6.48 3.33
N PHE A 534 -25.85 5.69 3.97
CA PHE A 534 -24.68 6.21 4.68
C PHE A 534 -23.35 5.64 4.18
N LEU A 535 -22.29 6.43 4.40
CA LEU A 535 -20.90 5.99 4.35
C LEU A 535 -20.21 6.43 5.64
N HIS A 536 -19.80 5.48 6.46
CA HIS A 536 -19.18 5.78 7.75
C HIS A 536 -17.73 5.29 7.79
N PHE A 537 -16.83 6.22 8.07
CA PHE A 537 -15.48 5.92 8.56
C PHE A 537 -15.52 6.08 10.07
N THR A 538 -15.28 5.00 10.80
CA THR A 538 -15.35 5.03 12.26
C THR A 538 -14.07 4.47 12.80
N ASP A 539 -13.39 5.26 13.61
CA ASP A 539 -12.40 4.71 14.51
C ASP A 539 -11.22 4.10 13.71
N ASN A 540 -10.80 4.71 12.60
CA ASN A 540 -9.63 4.26 11.84
C ASN A 540 -8.37 4.98 12.30
N THR A 541 -7.20 4.45 11.96
CA THR A 541 -5.93 5.14 12.16
C THR A 541 -5.10 5.09 10.89
N THR A 542 -4.69 6.25 10.39
CA THR A 542 -3.72 6.35 9.31
C THR A 542 -2.38 6.82 9.84
N VAL A 543 -1.28 6.26 9.33
CA VAL A 543 0.09 6.62 9.71
C VAL A 543 0.90 6.96 8.47
N ARG A 544 1.52 8.14 8.44
CA ARG A 544 2.37 8.59 7.31
C ARG A 544 1.66 8.57 5.95
N ALA A 545 0.35 8.83 5.96
CA ALA A 545 -0.49 8.96 4.78
C ALA A 545 -0.47 10.39 4.21
N GLY A 546 -1.39 10.70 3.29
CA GLY A 546 -1.49 11.98 2.59
C GLY A 546 -0.32 12.13 1.64
N THR A 547 -0.28 11.33 0.58
CA THR A 547 0.86 11.24 -0.35
C THR A 547 0.89 12.39 -1.35
N TYR A 548 1.91 12.40 -2.22
CA TYR A 548 1.94 13.29 -3.36
C TYR A 548 1.16 12.70 -4.55
N GLU A 549 0.23 13.48 -5.12
CA GLU A 549 -0.44 13.17 -6.37
C GLU A 549 0.33 13.86 -7.51
N LEU A 550 0.89 13.04 -8.41
CA LEU A 550 1.82 13.50 -9.43
C LEU A 550 1.13 14.26 -10.57
N ASN A 551 -0.08 13.86 -10.96
CA ASN A 551 -0.82 14.41 -12.10
C ASN A 551 -1.32 15.83 -11.81
N TRP A 552 -1.86 16.07 -10.63
CA TRP A 552 -2.32 17.34 -10.13
C TRP A 552 -1.20 18.16 -9.49
N ASN A 553 -0.08 17.50 -9.15
CA ASN A 553 1.10 18.14 -8.55
C ASN A 553 0.74 18.81 -7.20
N ILE A 554 -0.03 18.10 -6.38
CA ILE A 554 -0.52 18.54 -5.06
C ILE A 554 -0.43 17.40 -4.03
N GLY A 555 -0.52 17.77 -2.76
CA GLY A 555 -0.59 16.81 -1.66
C GLY A 555 -2.01 16.33 -1.38
N LEU A 556 -2.17 15.02 -1.18
CA LEU A 556 -3.44 14.40 -0.77
C LEU A 556 -3.70 14.52 0.73
N GLY A 557 -4.94 14.24 1.12
CA GLY A 557 -5.35 14.03 2.51
C GLY A 557 -5.03 12.62 2.98
N ALA A 558 -4.73 12.41 4.25
CA ALA A 558 -4.66 11.07 4.86
C ALA A 558 -5.98 10.29 4.67
N ILE A 559 -7.10 11.01 4.80
CA ILE A 559 -8.38 10.67 4.16
C ILE A 559 -8.67 11.67 3.04
N TRP A 560 -9.20 11.20 1.92
CA TRP A 560 -9.58 12.09 0.83
C TRP A 560 -10.86 11.66 0.11
N PHE A 561 -11.63 12.67 -0.31
CA PHE A 561 -12.93 12.54 -0.97
C PHE A 561 -12.83 13.14 -2.37
N GLU A 562 -13.05 12.33 -3.39
CA GLU A 562 -12.96 12.76 -4.79
C GLU A 562 -14.32 12.74 -5.48
N VAL A 563 -14.68 13.88 -6.05
CA VAL A 563 -15.89 14.06 -6.85
C VAL A 563 -15.50 14.12 -8.32
N LEU A 564 -15.97 13.15 -9.13
CA LEU A 564 -15.64 13.09 -10.56
C LEU A 564 -16.87 12.88 -11.45
N ASP A 565 -17.58 11.78 -11.29
CA ASP A 565 -18.66 11.38 -12.20
C ASP A 565 -20.04 11.93 -11.78
N ARG A 566 -20.18 12.31 -10.51
CA ARG A 566 -21.44 12.76 -9.89
C ARG A 566 -21.22 13.36 -8.51
N ASP A 567 -22.23 14.06 -8.00
CA ASP A 567 -22.30 14.52 -6.62
C ASP A 567 -22.08 13.39 -5.60
N ILE A 568 -21.50 13.75 -4.46
CA ILE A 568 -21.56 12.95 -3.23
C ILE A 568 -22.46 13.71 -2.26
N ASP A 569 -23.68 13.21 -2.04
CA ASP A 569 -24.70 13.82 -1.16
C ASP A 569 -25.28 12.86 -0.09
N ALA A 570 -24.66 11.68 0.04
CA ALA A 570 -24.97 10.69 1.07
C ALA A 570 -24.62 11.20 2.48
N ASP A 571 -25.06 10.47 3.51
CA ASP A 571 -24.64 10.74 4.89
C ASP A 571 -23.21 10.23 5.10
N VAL A 572 -22.21 11.09 4.84
CA VAL A 572 -20.79 10.76 4.99
C VAL A 572 -20.29 11.24 6.34
N ARG A 573 -19.92 10.31 7.22
CA ARG A 573 -19.43 10.62 8.57
C ARG A 573 -18.09 9.98 8.85
N VAL A 574 -17.22 10.76 9.49
CA VAL A 574 -15.93 10.34 10.00
C VAL A 574 -15.94 10.56 11.51
N THR A 575 -15.84 9.49 12.30
CA THR A 575 -15.96 9.57 13.77
C THR A 575 -14.80 8.83 14.44
N GLY A 576 -14.07 9.48 15.35
CA GLY A 576 -13.02 8.81 16.16
C GLY A 576 -11.73 8.46 15.40
N ASP A 577 -11.59 8.88 14.15
CA ASP A 577 -10.40 8.64 13.33
C ASP A 577 -9.17 9.37 13.87
N HIS A 578 -8.00 8.72 13.76
CA HIS A 578 -6.69 9.30 14.08
C HIS A 578 -5.82 9.40 12.83
N TYR A 579 -5.28 10.59 12.56
CA TYR A 579 -4.34 10.84 11.47
C TYR A 579 -2.99 11.23 12.05
N LEU A 580 -2.02 10.32 11.91
CA LEU A 580 -0.70 10.44 12.53
C LEU A 580 0.35 10.70 11.44
N ASP A 581 1.11 11.80 11.58
CA ASP A 581 2.27 12.12 10.74
C ASP A 581 1.94 12.22 9.24
N SER A 582 0.84 12.90 8.87
CA SER A 582 0.43 13.06 7.47
C SER A 582 1.46 13.91 6.69
N THR A 583 1.86 13.46 5.50
CA THR A 583 2.90 14.15 4.69
C THR A 583 2.41 15.50 4.20
N TYR A 584 1.19 15.58 3.70
CA TYR A 584 0.56 16.82 3.29
C TYR A 584 -0.63 17.12 4.18
N ASN A 585 -1.86 16.86 3.72
CA ASN A 585 -3.08 17.21 4.43
C ASN A 585 -3.57 16.02 5.27
N ALA A 586 -4.31 16.30 6.34
CA ALA A 586 -5.01 15.26 7.08
C ALA A 586 -6.30 14.86 6.35
N ILE A 587 -7.07 15.85 5.92
CA ILE A 587 -8.35 15.69 5.20
C ILE A 587 -8.28 16.45 3.88
N MET A 588 -8.75 15.83 2.81
CA MET A 588 -8.92 16.49 1.53
C MET A 588 -10.30 16.24 0.92
N ALA A 589 -10.94 17.30 0.45
CA ALA A 589 -12.13 17.24 -0.37
C ALA A 589 -11.80 17.89 -1.72
N VAL A 590 -11.98 17.16 -2.82
CA VAL A 590 -11.56 17.61 -4.15
C VAL A 590 -12.57 17.21 -5.21
N ALA A 591 -12.81 18.10 -6.16
CA ALA A 591 -13.42 17.75 -7.44
C ALA A 591 -12.35 17.77 -8.52
N GLU A 592 -12.47 16.85 -9.47
CA GLU A 592 -11.61 16.91 -10.63
C GLU A 592 -11.87 18.21 -11.42
N TRP A 593 -10.79 18.82 -11.89
CA TRP A 593 -10.77 20.12 -12.55
C TRP A 593 -11.80 20.25 -13.67
N GLY A 594 -11.89 19.24 -14.55
CA GLY A 594 -12.84 19.25 -15.68
C GLY A 594 -14.32 19.32 -15.30
N VAL A 595 -14.65 18.96 -14.05
CA VAL A 595 -16.03 18.86 -13.53
C VAL A 595 -16.24 19.70 -12.26
N LYS A 596 -15.28 20.54 -11.88
CA LYS A 596 -15.28 21.28 -10.61
C LYS A 596 -16.52 22.14 -10.35
N ASP A 597 -17.19 22.60 -11.41
CA ASP A 597 -18.40 23.42 -11.34
C ASP A 597 -19.69 22.63 -11.60
N GLN A 598 -19.58 21.33 -11.91
CA GLN A 598 -20.71 20.45 -12.23
C GLN A 598 -21.18 19.68 -11.00
N TYR A 599 -20.22 19.22 -10.20
CA TYR A 599 -20.49 18.34 -9.07
C TYR A 599 -19.95 18.89 -7.75
N LYS A 600 -20.55 18.44 -6.65
CA LYS A 600 -20.27 18.91 -5.29
C LYS A 600 -20.19 17.77 -4.28
N LEU A 601 -19.53 18.05 -3.15
CA LEU A 601 -19.50 17.20 -1.97
C LEU A 601 -20.30 17.85 -0.85
N SER A 602 -21.51 17.34 -0.62
CA SER A 602 -22.42 17.85 0.39
C SER A 602 -22.59 16.84 1.52
N ARG A 603 -22.76 17.32 2.76
CA ARG A 603 -23.05 16.49 3.95
C ARG A 603 -21.89 15.62 4.44
N LEU A 604 -20.69 16.18 4.43
CA LEU A 604 -19.52 15.62 5.10
C LEU A 604 -19.48 16.05 6.58
N ALA A 605 -19.32 15.12 7.51
CA ALA A 605 -19.25 15.42 8.94
C ALA A 605 -18.09 14.71 9.64
N PHE A 606 -17.35 15.46 10.46
CA PHE A 606 -16.24 14.95 11.26
C PHE A 606 -16.55 15.12 12.74
N LYS A 607 -16.32 14.08 13.52
CA LYS A 607 -16.54 14.08 14.97
C LYS A 607 -15.44 13.31 15.71
N ASP A 608 -14.97 13.84 16.84
CA ASP A 608 -14.02 13.14 17.72
C ASP A 608 -12.70 12.73 17.01
N VAL A 609 -12.31 13.47 15.97
CA VAL A 609 -11.11 13.19 15.15
C VAL A 609 -9.86 13.78 15.80
N LYS A 610 -8.73 13.08 15.64
CA LYS A 610 -7.44 13.47 16.17
C LYS A 610 -6.38 13.55 15.06
N VAL A 611 -5.75 14.71 14.90
CA VAL A 611 -4.66 14.94 13.92
C VAL A 611 -3.36 15.27 14.64
N ASP A 612 -2.41 14.34 14.63
CA ASP A 612 -1.09 14.53 15.25
C ASP A 612 -0.03 14.66 14.17
N GLY A 613 0.18 15.90 13.73
CA GLY A 613 1.09 16.21 12.65
C GLY A 613 0.44 16.09 11.27
N THR A 614 0.41 17.21 10.57
CA THR A 614 0.09 17.27 9.15
C THR A 614 1.01 18.29 8.50
N GLY A 615 1.70 17.87 7.43
CA GLY A 615 2.72 18.71 6.81
C GLY A 615 2.21 20.02 6.25
N THR A 616 0.93 20.08 5.88
CA THR A 616 0.25 21.29 5.42
C THR A 616 -0.97 21.59 6.29
N SER A 617 -2.17 21.19 5.88
CA SER A 617 -3.43 21.67 6.47
C SER A 617 -4.21 20.53 7.11
N VAL A 618 -5.06 20.84 8.09
CA VAL A 618 -6.03 19.86 8.59
C VAL A 618 -7.05 19.55 7.49
N LEU A 619 -7.59 20.59 6.85
CA LEU A 619 -8.52 20.45 5.72
C LEU A 619 -7.96 21.15 4.48
N SER A 620 -7.89 20.45 3.35
CA SER A 620 -7.75 21.04 2.02
C SER A 620 -9.06 20.87 1.25
N ALA A 621 -9.78 21.97 1.00
CA ALA A 621 -11.05 21.99 0.29
C ALA A 621 -10.90 22.61 -1.11
N ARG A 622 -11.10 21.78 -2.15
CA ARG A 622 -10.96 22.08 -3.59
C ARG A 622 -12.19 21.60 -4.36
N VAL A 623 -13.36 21.82 -3.78
CA VAL A 623 -14.67 21.39 -4.29
C VAL A 623 -15.74 22.33 -3.77
N ALA A 624 -16.90 22.42 -4.43
CA ALA A 624 -18.08 23.08 -3.84
C ALA A 624 -18.75 22.18 -2.79
N GLY A 625 -19.40 22.79 -1.80
CA GLY A 625 -20.25 22.07 -0.84
C GLY A 625 -20.00 22.45 0.61
N SER A 626 -19.97 21.47 1.51
CA SER A 626 -19.81 21.77 2.94
C SER A 626 -19.31 20.61 3.80
N ALA A 627 -18.67 20.98 4.91
CA ALA A 627 -18.31 20.07 5.99
C ALA A 627 -18.64 20.64 7.39
N THR A 628 -18.89 19.75 8.34
CA THR A 628 -19.06 20.09 9.76
C THR A 628 -18.01 19.41 10.63
N PHE A 629 -17.57 20.07 11.69
CA PHE A 629 -16.54 19.57 12.60
C PHE A 629 -17.00 19.70 14.07
N GLU A 630 -16.95 18.61 14.82
CA GLU A 630 -17.26 18.54 16.25
C GLU A 630 -16.11 17.83 16.98
N ASN A 631 -15.57 18.45 18.04
CA ASN A 631 -14.51 17.85 18.87
C ASN A 631 -13.30 17.30 18.08
N VAL A 632 -12.86 18.02 17.04
CA VAL A 632 -11.65 17.68 16.29
C VAL A 632 -10.43 18.38 16.91
N GLN A 633 -9.46 17.57 17.31
CA GLN A 633 -8.24 18.02 17.96
C GLN A 633 -7.07 17.87 17.00
N ALA A 634 -6.41 18.97 16.65
CA ALA A 634 -5.24 18.95 15.77
C ALA A 634 -4.04 19.59 16.45
N ARG A 635 -2.87 18.96 16.38
CA ARG A 635 -1.61 19.55 16.81
C ARG A 635 -0.55 19.38 15.73
N ASN A 636 0.45 20.25 15.75
CA ASN A 636 1.58 20.21 14.82
C ASN A 636 1.14 20.42 13.35
N VAL A 637 0.26 21.40 13.10
CA VAL A 637 -0.21 21.76 11.76
C VAL A 637 0.83 22.63 11.05
N GLY A 638 1.27 22.20 9.86
CA GLY A 638 2.37 22.83 9.13
C GLY A 638 2.05 24.15 8.43
N ALA A 639 0.79 24.36 8.03
CA ALA A 639 0.31 25.53 7.28
C ALA A 639 -0.96 26.13 7.91
N VAL A 640 -1.79 26.80 7.09
CA VAL A 640 -3.14 27.23 7.50
C VAL A 640 -3.98 26.02 7.87
N GLY A 641 -4.82 26.15 8.90
CA GLY A 641 -5.65 25.06 9.39
C GLY A 641 -6.62 24.53 8.32
N ILE A 642 -7.33 25.44 7.67
CA ILE A 642 -8.14 25.18 6.48
C ILE A 642 -7.51 25.86 5.27
N ASN A 643 -7.11 25.07 4.26
CA ASN A 643 -6.78 25.54 2.93
C ASN A 643 -8.02 25.45 2.03
N ASN A 644 -8.78 26.55 1.91
CA ASN A 644 -10.06 26.60 1.23
C ASN A 644 -9.97 27.31 -0.13
N CYS A 645 -9.98 26.51 -1.20
CA CYS A 645 -9.96 26.94 -2.58
C CYS A 645 -11.33 26.94 -3.25
N GLY A 646 -12.32 26.24 -2.68
CA GLY A 646 -13.64 26.07 -3.29
C GLY A 646 -13.54 25.50 -4.69
N THR A 647 -14.25 26.09 -5.64
CA THR A 647 -14.12 25.76 -7.08
C THR A 647 -13.31 26.78 -7.85
N PHE A 648 -12.44 27.52 -7.15
CA PHE A 648 -11.44 28.43 -7.71
C PHE A 648 -12.03 29.69 -8.40
N HIS A 649 -13.26 30.11 -8.09
CA HIS A 649 -13.78 31.40 -8.60
C HIS A 649 -13.27 32.61 -7.82
N PHE A 650 -12.91 32.41 -6.55
CA PHE A 650 -12.36 33.45 -5.66
C PHE A 650 -13.18 34.74 -5.61
N THR A 651 -14.50 34.60 -5.46
CA THR A 651 -15.41 35.75 -5.47
C THR A 651 -15.42 36.48 -4.11
N PRO A 652 -15.90 37.74 -4.06
CA PRO A 652 -16.12 38.44 -2.79
C PRO A 652 -17.11 37.77 -1.83
N ALA A 653 -17.89 36.78 -2.29
CA ALA A 653 -18.81 36.01 -1.45
C ALA A 653 -18.09 34.91 -0.62
N GLY A 654 -16.79 34.72 -0.82
CA GLY A 654 -16.00 33.66 -0.21
C GLY A 654 -15.96 32.40 -1.10
N SER A 655 -15.42 31.33 -0.52
CA SER A 655 -15.33 30.01 -1.15
C SER A 655 -16.72 29.38 -1.30
N GLU A 656 -16.86 28.56 -2.34
CA GLU A 656 -18.02 27.69 -2.58
C GLU A 656 -18.09 26.49 -1.63
N PHE A 657 -17.06 26.31 -0.79
CA PHE A 657 -17.04 25.32 0.28
C PHE A 657 -17.22 25.98 1.66
N SER A 658 -18.28 25.60 2.36
CA SER A 658 -18.60 26.09 3.70
C SER A 658 -18.18 25.10 4.79
N VAL A 659 -17.59 25.62 5.86
CA VAL A 659 -17.18 24.89 7.05
C VAL A 659 -17.99 25.39 8.24
N THR A 660 -18.56 24.46 9.01
CA THR A 660 -19.30 24.77 10.24
C THR A 660 -18.63 24.15 11.46
N ASP A 661 -18.31 25.00 12.43
CA ASP A 661 -17.84 24.60 13.75
C ASP A 661 -19.04 24.24 14.65
N LEU A 662 -19.11 22.99 15.10
CA LEU A 662 -20.13 22.49 16.03
C LEU A 662 -19.66 22.50 17.50
N GLY A 663 -18.44 22.97 17.77
CA GLY A 663 -17.85 23.08 19.09
C GLY A 663 -16.87 21.96 19.46
N GLY A 664 -15.99 22.22 20.42
CA GLY A 664 -14.98 21.28 20.92
C GLY A 664 -13.72 21.17 20.05
N ASN A 665 -13.69 21.84 18.90
CA ASN A 665 -12.52 21.88 18.03
C ASN A 665 -11.37 22.65 18.69
N SER A 666 -10.16 22.10 18.68
CA SER A 666 -9.03 22.73 19.38
C SER A 666 -7.66 22.33 18.82
N GLY A 667 -6.64 23.08 19.25
CA GLY A 667 -5.25 22.93 18.82
C GLY A 667 -4.96 23.66 17.51
N GLY A 668 -3.78 23.44 16.94
CA GLY A 668 -3.29 24.26 15.84
C GLY A 668 -1.82 24.02 15.51
N GLY A 669 -1.21 25.01 14.87
CA GLY A 669 0.18 24.92 14.43
C GLY A 669 0.76 26.27 14.02
N THR A 670 1.46 26.29 12.89
CA THR A 670 2.29 27.44 12.46
C THR A 670 1.52 28.75 12.30
N THR A 671 0.21 28.68 12.06
CA THR A 671 -0.67 29.83 11.79
C THR A 671 -1.67 30.14 12.91
N GLY A 672 -1.60 29.43 14.04
CA GLY A 672 -2.56 29.53 15.15
C GLY A 672 -3.50 28.34 15.21
N ASP A 673 -4.70 28.56 15.75
CA ASP A 673 -5.75 27.53 15.87
C ASP A 673 -6.11 26.98 14.49
N TRP A 674 -6.30 25.66 14.36
CA TRP A 674 -6.58 25.05 13.05
C TRP A 674 -7.99 25.38 12.51
N LEU A 675 -8.92 25.75 13.40
CA LEU A 675 -10.29 26.13 13.06
C LEU A 675 -10.59 27.51 13.66
N ALA A 676 -9.89 28.53 13.19
CA ALA A 676 -10.04 29.88 13.73
C ALA A 676 -11.31 30.58 13.21
N PRO A 677 -11.94 31.48 14.01
CA PRO A 677 -13.16 32.18 13.58
C PRO A 677 -13.05 32.97 12.28
N TRP A 678 -11.85 33.42 11.91
CA TRP A 678 -11.61 34.18 10.67
C TRP A 678 -11.58 33.29 9.41
N GLU A 679 -11.42 31.97 9.56
CA GLU A 679 -11.48 31.00 8.47
C GLU A 679 -12.93 30.62 8.12
N LEU A 680 -13.88 30.97 8.99
CA LEU A 680 -15.28 30.56 8.91
C LEU A 680 -16.21 31.65 8.34
N PRO A 681 -17.34 31.23 7.73
CA PRO A 681 -17.66 29.85 7.37
C PRO A 681 -16.97 29.42 6.07
N ASN A 682 -16.52 30.36 5.24
CA ASN A 682 -16.06 30.07 3.87
C ASN A 682 -14.98 31.04 3.40
N THR A 683 -14.10 31.48 4.30
CA THR A 683 -13.00 32.38 3.92
C THR A 683 -12.10 31.68 2.90
N ILE A 684 -11.71 32.42 1.86
CA ILE A 684 -10.73 31.93 0.87
C ILE A 684 -9.33 32.03 1.49
N THR A 685 -8.71 30.88 1.69
CA THR A 685 -7.35 30.74 2.24
C THR A 685 -6.43 29.96 1.29
N CYS A 686 -6.86 29.83 0.03
CA CYS A 686 -6.24 28.98 -0.98
C CYS A 686 -4.75 29.24 -1.16
N ASP A 687 -3.95 28.24 -0.83
CA ASP A 687 -2.58 28.07 -1.28
C ASP A 687 -2.53 26.77 -2.10
N ASP A 688 -2.15 26.87 -3.38
CA ASP A 688 -2.13 25.70 -4.25
C ASP A 688 -1.09 24.67 -3.78
N ARG A 689 0.06 25.14 -3.27
CA ARG A 689 1.22 24.31 -2.93
C ARG A 689 1.94 24.88 -1.71
N PRO A 690 1.28 24.91 -0.54
CA PRO A 690 1.91 25.41 0.67
C PRO A 690 3.18 24.60 0.97
N PRO A 691 4.24 25.23 1.50
CA PRO A 691 5.42 24.52 1.94
C PRO A 691 5.06 23.40 2.92
N VAL A 692 5.61 22.22 2.69
CA VAL A 692 5.44 21.08 3.61
C VAL A 692 6.36 21.27 4.81
N VAL A 693 5.80 21.28 6.01
CA VAL A 693 6.54 21.33 7.28
C VAL A 693 6.45 19.97 7.95
N PRO A 694 7.50 19.14 7.93
CA PRO A 694 7.46 17.82 8.56
C PRO A 694 7.08 17.93 10.04
N PRO A 695 6.03 17.23 10.50
CA PRO A 695 5.65 17.25 11.91
C PRO A 695 6.67 16.45 12.75
N PRO A 696 6.72 16.69 14.09
CA PRO A 696 7.44 15.79 14.99
C PRO A 696 6.80 14.40 15.00
N ALA A 697 7.54 13.40 15.53
CA ALA A 697 7.00 12.06 15.69
C ALA A 697 5.70 12.07 16.55
N PRO A 698 4.67 11.29 16.16
CA PRO A 698 3.43 11.23 16.92
C PRO A 698 3.62 10.76 18.37
N SER A 699 2.71 11.18 19.25
CA SER A 699 2.71 10.80 20.66
C SER A 699 1.32 10.52 21.19
N ALA A 700 1.22 9.98 22.40
CA ALA A 700 -0.08 9.74 23.05
C ALA A 700 -0.87 11.06 23.23
N TRP A 701 -2.19 10.95 23.30
CA TRP A 701 -3.10 12.08 23.48
C TRP A 701 -3.39 12.37 24.94
#